data_AF-A0A7C5ADI7-F1
#
_entry.id   AF-A0A7C5ADI7-F1
#
_cell.length_a   1.000
_cell.length_b   1.000
_cell.length_c   1.000
_cell.angle_alpha   90.00
_cell.angle_beta   90.00
_cell.angle_gamma   90.00
#
_symmetry.space_group_name_H-M   'P 1'
#
loop_
_entity.id
_entity.type
_entity.pdbx_description
1 polymer ?
#
loop_
_entity_poly.entity_id
_entity_poly.type
_entity_poly.pdbx_seq_one_letter_code
_entity_poly.pdbx_strand_id
1 'polypeptide(L)'
;MPRTPHLGGLLASVLITTLLAPASSGQVGGVSREQMWPAPTAEDWKRPCLISWQRTWSDAVALSKATGRPILICVNMDGEIASEHYAGIRYRDPAIAELYKPYVTVIASVYRHNPRDFDETGQRILCPRFGSVTCGEHIAIEPVLYQKFFDGKRIAPRHIMVELDGKETYDIFYALDTASVFAAVAKGIAERKLPTRPLVKGDRSLEERVASPDNADRTAIEKSFVAGNHDQKLAILEAAVALGDKAPREVLRLALFGLDEDLARMARDALAKTNSPRNVELIAEALQAPLGDDERAPLIQALERLGKSSPRARTLATVNKGLGDAPATVDSQRWAQGLQGGGSYAPAPGSDVFAQRLESLDESVSSGDPKRLLDLAEAFLAQAESLSPDRPGAPLTIRALLSDALDAAKRAQAAGAQGWKLERILTAVHYNRGELQDARKHAVEAMRNPPENPRSWDSMVVLGLFAEARREAIRTAVLAGKDWPAAWLRDLDATYDLLAKHPHGDDTQVAAHVDFLTWLRAWRKARRALVQGLERFPASPLLHDRFRLQVLRSQGFRALEGAYARLLARPDAHPMLPWFAGYATLVAAEFHRRKSEYEEALKAYDRAITRFERAIAKMSRDVEDSSRHFIAMAHAGKARVAYEIGDDAAALEELLAAFKTRMRSANILDGLNISAVDTAKMLRARLQEKKDTTLLPRLEEALGRLDPDLLALPAYEGKGPRGSRPSRKN
;
A
#
# COMPACT_ATOMS: atom_id res chain seq x y z
N MET A 1 31.60 -13.08 37.57
CA MET A 1 31.52 -14.01 38.71
C MET A 1 30.08 -14.04 39.21
N PRO A 2 29.50 -15.14 39.74
CA PRO A 2 29.88 -16.57 39.67
C PRO A 2 28.69 -17.58 39.44
N ARG A 3 29.00 -18.76 38.88
CA ARG A 3 28.68 -20.16 39.32
C ARG A 3 27.24 -20.62 39.72
N THR A 4 26.69 -21.59 38.93
CA THR A 4 26.12 -22.97 39.23
C THR A 4 25.36 -23.28 40.55
N PRO A 5 24.63 -24.43 40.78
CA PRO A 5 24.18 -25.59 39.95
C PRO A 5 22.74 -26.18 40.25
N HIS A 6 22.37 -27.24 39.50
CA HIS A 6 21.51 -28.44 39.73
C HIS A 6 20.37 -28.52 40.78
N LEU A 7 19.23 -29.12 40.37
CA LEU A 7 18.50 -30.30 40.92
C LEU A 7 17.33 -30.58 39.93
N GLY A 8 16.98 -31.78 39.46
CA GLY A 8 16.79 -33.06 40.15
C GLY A 8 15.27 -33.32 40.28
N GLY A 9 14.67 -34.17 39.43
CA GLY A 9 13.25 -34.51 39.54
C GLY A 9 12.72 -35.41 38.42
N LEU A 10 12.82 -36.73 38.63
CA LEU A 10 12.06 -37.75 37.90
C LEU A 10 10.56 -37.58 38.18
N LEU A 11 9.73 -37.59 37.12
CA LEU A 11 8.33 -37.98 37.20
C LEU A 11 7.95 -38.67 35.89
N ALA A 12 7.81 -39.99 35.98
CA ALA A 12 7.22 -40.81 34.95
C ALA A 12 5.73 -40.49 34.83
N SER A 13 5.29 -40.10 33.65
CA SER A 13 3.87 -40.05 33.29
C SER A 13 3.71 -40.66 31.91
N VAL A 14 3.03 -41.80 31.90
CA VAL A 14 2.61 -42.54 30.72
C VAL A 14 1.62 -41.66 29.94
N LEU A 15 2.09 -41.09 28.82
CA LEU A 15 1.22 -40.40 27.86
C LEU A 15 1.00 -41.32 26.66
N ILE A 16 -0.22 -41.84 26.55
CA ILE A 16 -0.72 -42.47 25.33
C ILE A 16 -0.74 -41.39 24.25
N THR A 17 0.27 -41.41 23.39
CA THR A 17 0.43 -40.46 22.28
C THR A 17 -0.17 -41.10 21.04
N THR A 18 -1.41 -40.72 20.70
CA THR A 18 -1.94 -40.94 19.34
C THR A 18 -1.14 -40.07 18.38
N LEU A 19 -0.12 -40.67 17.76
CA LEU A 19 0.67 -40.11 16.67
C LEU A 19 -0.20 -39.97 15.42
N LEU A 20 -0.82 -38.81 15.22
CA LEU A 20 -1.16 -38.34 13.88
C LEU A 20 0.12 -37.74 13.29
N ALA A 21 0.91 -38.59 12.61
CA ALA A 21 2.01 -38.13 11.79
C ALA A 21 1.44 -37.30 10.62
N PRO A 22 1.95 -36.08 10.35
CA PRO A 22 1.71 -35.46 9.07
C PRO A 22 2.37 -36.33 8.00
N ALA A 23 1.60 -36.74 7.00
CA ALA A 23 2.14 -37.36 5.81
C ALA A 23 3.03 -36.33 5.09
N SER A 24 4.34 -36.36 5.37
CA SER A 24 5.31 -35.73 4.50
C SER A 24 5.37 -36.57 3.22
N SER A 25 4.52 -36.24 2.25
CA SER A 25 4.60 -36.79 0.90
C SER A 25 5.97 -36.43 0.34
N GLY A 26 6.84 -37.42 0.12
CA GLY A 26 8.08 -37.24 -0.61
C GLY A 26 7.78 -36.77 -2.04
N GLN A 27 8.63 -35.90 -2.59
CA GLN A 27 8.53 -35.47 -3.98
C GLN A 27 8.53 -36.69 -4.89
N VAL A 28 7.57 -36.79 -5.80
CA VAL A 28 7.53 -37.87 -6.80
C VAL A 28 8.82 -37.78 -7.62
N GLY A 29 9.66 -38.81 -7.55
CA GLY A 29 10.95 -38.84 -8.25
C GLY A 29 10.76 -38.67 -9.75
N GLY A 30 11.51 -37.75 -10.36
CA GLY A 30 11.53 -37.55 -11.82
C GLY A 30 10.52 -36.55 -12.39
N VAL A 31 9.69 -35.90 -11.57
CA VAL A 31 8.74 -34.85 -12.02
C VAL A 31 9.23 -33.48 -11.55
N SER A 32 9.39 -32.54 -12.49
CA SER A 32 9.71 -31.15 -12.14
C SER A 32 8.53 -30.49 -11.43
N ARG A 33 8.80 -29.41 -10.70
CA ARG A 33 7.75 -28.64 -10.04
C ARG A 33 6.74 -28.08 -11.05
N GLU A 34 7.20 -27.61 -12.20
CA GLU A 34 6.38 -27.06 -13.28
C GLU A 34 5.52 -28.14 -13.94
N GLN A 35 5.99 -29.39 -13.98
CA GLN A 35 5.20 -30.54 -14.45
C GLN A 35 4.13 -30.95 -13.44
N MET A 36 4.44 -30.87 -12.14
CA MET A 36 3.52 -31.18 -11.04
C MET A 36 2.39 -30.15 -10.92
N TRP A 37 2.72 -28.88 -11.11
CA TRP A 37 1.81 -27.74 -11.03
C TRP A 37 1.81 -26.99 -12.36
N PRO A 38 1.15 -27.55 -13.40
CA PRO A 38 1.12 -26.89 -14.70
C PRO A 38 0.49 -25.50 -14.54
N ALA A 39 1.14 -24.51 -15.13
CA ALA A 39 0.66 -23.15 -15.12
C ALA A 39 -0.68 -23.04 -15.89
N PRO A 40 -1.64 -22.26 -15.39
CA PRO A 40 -2.92 -22.08 -16.06
C PRO A 40 -2.75 -21.44 -17.44
N THR A 41 -3.53 -21.91 -18.40
CA THR A 41 -3.63 -21.33 -19.75
C THR A 41 -4.58 -20.12 -19.77
N ALA A 42 -4.57 -19.37 -20.86
CA ALA A 42 -5.55 -18.33 -21.16
C ALA A 42 -7.00 -18.85 -21.09
N GLU A 43 -7.25 -20.06 -21.60
CA GLU A 43 -8.58 -20.68 -21.55
C GLU A 43 -8.98 -21.07 -20.13
N ASP A 44 -8.03 -21.50 -19.30
CA ASP A 44 -8.31 -21.77 -17.88
C ASP A 44 -8.74 -20.49 -17.15
N TRP A 45 -8.04 -19.37 -17.38
CA TRP A 45 -8.39 -18.07 -16.77
C TRP A 45 -9.73 -17.49 -17.24
N LYS A 46 -10.16 -17.79 -18.48
CA LYS A 46 -11.47 -17.38 -19.00
C LYS A 46 -12.65 -18.09 -18.32
N ARG A 47 -12.46 -19.32 -17.84
CA ARG A 47 -13.51 -20.03 -17.10
C ARG A 47 -13.86 -19.25 -15.84
N PRO A 48 -15.12 -19.17 -15.38
CA PRO A 48 -15.44 -18.47 -14.14
C PRO A 48 -14.90 -19.23 -12.92
N CYS A 49 -14.58 -18.51 -11.84
CA CYS A 49 -14.37 -19.14 -10.54
C CYS A 49 -15.70 -19.68 -10.04
N LEU A 50 -15.75 -20.98 -9.73
CA LEU A 50 -16.97 -21.69 -9.35
C LEU A 50 -17.17 -21.74 -7.83
N ILE A 51 -16.15 -21.38 -7.05
CA ILE A 51 -16.22 -21.38 -5.59
C ILE A 51 -16.90 -20.08 -5.09
N SER A 52 -17.92 -20.25 -4.25
CA SER A 52 -18.67 -19.16 -3.63
C SER A 52 -18.07 -18.75 -2.28
N TRP A 53 -17.07 -17.88 -2.32
CA TRP A 53 -16.39 -17.36 -1.14
C TRP A 53 -17.26 -16.38 -0.36
N GLN A 54 -17.22 -16.47 0.97
CA GLN A 54 -17.85 -15.47 1.84
C GLN A 54 -16.96 -14.22 1.98
N ARG A 55 -17.59 -13.05 2.07
CA ARG A 55 -16.91 -11.74 2.04
C ARG A 55 -16.18 -11.40 3.34
N THR A 56 -16.65 -11.93 4.48
CA THR A 56 -16.08 -11.67 5.80
C THR A 56 -16.08 -12.92 6.65
N TRP A 57 -15.15 -12.99 7.62
CA TRP A 57 -15.13 -14.07 8.61
C TRP A 57 -16.42 -14.13 9.43
N SER A 58 -16.98 -12.98 9.82
CA SER A 58 -18.21 -12.96 10.62
C SER A 58 -19.41 -13.51 9.86
N ASP A 59 -19.51 -13.23 8.55
CA ASP A 59 -20.58 -13.76 7.72
C ASP A 59 -20.42 -15.28 7.52
N ALA A 60 -19.18 -15.73 7.31
CA ALA A 60 -18.88 -17.16 7.22
C ALA A 60 -19.27 -17.92 8.49
N VAL A 61 -18.95 -17.39 9.67
CA VAL A 61 -19.35 -17.97 10.97
C VAL A 61 -20.87 -17.97 11.14
N ALA A 62 -21.55 -16.87 10.82
CA ALA A 62 -23.00 -16.79 10.92
C ALA A 62 -23.69 -17.81 10.01
N LEU A 63 -23.23 -17.91 8.75
CA LEU A 63 -23.76 -18.86 7.77
C LEU A 63 -23.45 -20.31 8.16
N SER A 64 -22.25 -20.57 8.65
CA SER A 64 -21.82 -21.88 9.16
C SER A 64 -22.72 -22.36 10.29
N LYS A 65 -22.99 -21.50 11.28
CA LYS A 65 -23.92 -21.81 12.38
C LYS A 65 -25.36 -22.02 11.92
N ALA A 66 -25.84 -21.19 10.98
CA ALA A 66 -27.20 -21.31 10.46
C ALA A 66 -27.42 -22.61 9.68
N THR A 67 -26.44 -23.00 8.87
CA THR A 67 -26.49 -24.17 7.98
C THR A 67 -25.95 -25.45 8.59
N GLY A 68 -25.28 -25.36 9.75
CA GLY A 68 -24.53 -26.47 10.31
C GLY A 68 -23.39 -26.97 9.41
N ARG A 69 -22.91 -26.17 8.44
CA ARG A 69 -21.79 -26.52 7.55
C ARG A 69 -20.47 -26.06 8.17
N PRO A 70 -19.38 -26.84 8.11
CA PRO A 70 -18.07 -26.39 8.57
C PRO A 70 -17.50 -25.31 7.62
N ILE A 71 -16.51 -24.56 8.09
CA ILE A 71 -15.82 -23.54 7.29
C ILE A 71 -14.57 -24.17 6.65
N LEU A 72 -14.37 -23.94 5.35
CA LEU A 72 -13.12 -24.25 4.66
C LEU A 72 -12.36 -22.94 4.39
N ILE A 73 -11.20 -22.80 5.02
CA ILE A 73 -10.27 -21.70 4.76
C ILE A 73 -9.27 -22.15 3.70
N CYS A 74 -9.17 -21.37 2.64
CA CYS A 74 -8.12 -21.48 1.63
C CYS A 74 -7.16 -20.29 1.76
N VAL A 75 -5.85 -20.52 1.61
CA VAL A 75 -4.82 -19.47 1.56
C VAL A 75 -4.10 -19.56 0.22
N ASN A 76 -3.93 -18.42 -0.47
CA ASN A 76 -3.35 -18.35 -1.81
C ASN A 76 -2.36 -17.17 -1.93
N MET A 77 -1.22 -17.39 -2.59
CA MET A 77 -0.18 -16.37 -2.81
C MET A 77 0.15 -16.22 -4.30
N ASP A 78 0.29 -14.99 -4.78
CA ASP A 78 0.67 -14.71 -6.16
C ASP A 78 2.14 -15.10 -6.43
N GLY A 79 2.36 -15.74 -7.58
CA GLY A 79 3.68 -16.17 -8.06
C GLY A 79 4.17 -17.50 -7.46
N GLU A 80 3.50 -18.02 -6.44
CA GLU A 80 3.74 -19.38 -5.96
C GLU A 80 2.98 -20.36 -6.87
N ILE A 81 3.69 -21.33 -7.47
CA ILE A 81 3.16 -22.11 -8.60
C ILE A 81 1.89 -22.89 -8.25
N ALA A 82 1.81 -23.46 -7.04
CA ALA A 82 0.66 -24.26 -6.66
C ALA A 82 -0.55 -23.34 -6.45
N SER A 83 -0.34 -22.16 -5.87
CA SER A 83 -1.35 -21.12 -5.73
C SER A 83 -1.85 -20.62 -7.08
N GLU A 84 -0.97 -20.44 -8.07
CA GLU A 84 -1.37 -20.15 -9.47
C GLU A 84 -2.22 -21.28 -10.06
N HIS A 85 -1.81 -22.52 -9.87
CA HIS A 85 -2.56 -23.70 -10.31
C HIS A 85 -3.96 -23.79 -9.64
N TYR A 86 -4.07 -23.49 -8.35
CA TYR A 86 -5.34 -23.47 -7.64
C TYR A 86 -6.27 -22.37 -8.17
N ALA A 87 -5.77 -21.14 -8.30
CA ALA A 87 -6.56 -20.00 -8.74
C ALA A 87 -6.96 -20.06 -10.22
N GLY A 88 -6.08 -20.56 -11.07
CA GLY A 88 -6.29 -20.65 -12.51
C GLY A 88 -7.03 -21.91 -12.94
N ILE A 89 -6.88 -23.04 -12.23
CA ILE A 89 -7.45 -24.33 -12.65
C ILE A 89 -8.45 -24.86 -11.63
N ARG A 90 -8.02 -25.13 -10.39
CA ARG A 90 -8.82 -25.91 -9.43
C ARG A 90 -10.08 -25.19 -8.93
N TYR A 91 -10.01 -23.88 -8.68
CA TYR A 91 -11.21 -23.12 -8.29
C TYR A 91 -12.21 -22.89 -9.43
N ARG A 92 -11.89 -23.35 -10.64
CA ARG A 92 -12.71 -23.27 -11.86
C ARG A 92 -13.16 -24.65 -12.35
N ASP A 93 -12.77 -25.71 -11.64
CA ASP A 93 -13.11 -27.10 -11.93
C ASP A 93 -14.46 -27.46 -11.28
N PRO A 94 -15.47 -27.92 -12.06
CA PRO A 94 -16.76 -28.33 -11.52
C PRO A 94 -16.68 -29.43 -10.44
N ALA A 95 -15.75 -30.38 -10.56
CA ALA A 95 -15.59 -31.46 -9.59
C ALA A 95 -15.11 -30.91 -8.24
N ILE A 96 -14.22 -29.92 -8.26
CA ILE A 96 -13.74 -29.25 -7.05
C ILE A 96 -14.82 -28.36 -6.44
N ALA A 97 -15.62 -27.70 -7.27
CA ALA A 97 -16.77 -26.92 -6.79
C ALA A 97 -17.79 -27.81 -6.04
N GLU A 98 -18.11 -29.00 -6.56
CA GLU A 98 -18.99 -29.95 -5.87
C GLU A 98 -18.34 -30.49 -4.60
N LEU A 99 -17.03 -30.77 -4.60
CA LEU A 99 -16.29 -31.18 -3.40
C LEU A 99 -16.35 -30.12 -2.29
N TYR A 100 -16.32 -28.83 -2.64
CA TYR A 100 -16.31 -27.72 -1.68
C TYR A 100 -17.71 -27.28 -1.24
N LYS A 101 -18.76 -27.66 -1.99
CA LYS A 101 -20.16 -27.32 -1.71
C LYS A 101 -20.65 -27.65 -0.30
N PRO A 102 -20.19 -28.70 0.41
CA PRO A 102 -20.56 -28.93 1.80
C PRO A 102 -20.02 -27.88 2.78
N TYR A 103 -19.00 -27.09 2.40
CA TYR A 103 -18.31 -26.13 3.27
C TYR A 103 -18.77 -24.70 3.05
N VAL A 104 -18.83 -23.89 4.11
CA VAL A 104 -18.80 -22.43 3.96
C VAL A 104 -17.37 -22.02 3.64
N THR A 105 -17.10 -21.51 2.44
CA THR A 105 -15.72 -21.25 2.01
C THR A 105 -15.29 -19.80 2.25
N VAL A 106 -14.03 -19.62 2.63
CA VAL A 106 -13.35 -18.32 2.71
C VAL A 106 -11.96 -18.42 2.09
N ILE A 107 -11.50 -17.33 1.48
CA ILE A 107 -10.19 -17.23 0.83
C ILE A 107 -9.38 -16.10 1.44
N ALA A 108 -8.14 -16.40 1.83
CA ALA A 108 -7.16 -15.44 2.31
C ALA A 108 -6.06 -15.24 1.27
N SER A 109 -5.84 -14.00 0.86
CA SER A 109 -4.70 -13.62 0.03
C SER A 109 -4.38 -12.15 0.25
N VAL A 110 -3.09 -11.83 0.42
CA VAL A 110 -2.61 -10.47 0.70
C VAL A 110 -2.36 -9.63 -0.55
N TYR A 111 -2.46 -10.24 -1.73
CA TYR A 111 -2.15 -9.60 -3.00
C TYR A 111 -3.35 -8.90 -3.61
N ARG A 112 -3.12 -7.83 -4.37
CA ARG A 112 -4.17 -7.02 -4.97
C ARG A 112 -4.12 -7.11 -6.50
N HIS A 113 -5.22 -7.58 -7.10
CA HIS A 113 -5.35 -7.73 -8.56
C HIS A 113 -6.13 -6.58 -9.20
N ASN A 114 -7.06 -5.97 -8.45
CA ASN A 114 -7.77 -4.77 -8.86
C ASN A 114 -7.28 -3.56 -8.05
N PRO A 115 -7.01 -2.40 -8.68
CA PRO A 115 -6.46 -1.24 -7.97
C PRO A 115 -7.42 -0.66 -6.91
N ARG A 116 -8.71 -0.97 -7.03
CA ARG A 116 -9.79 -0.59 -6.12
C ARG A 116 -10.83 -1.71 -6.06
N ASP A 117 -11.67 -1.68 -5.02
CA ASP A 117 -12.68 -2.72 -4.77
C ASP A 117 -14.07 -2.37 -5.30
N PHE A 118 -14.29 -1.10 -5.64
CA PHE A 118 -15.54 -0.57 -6.17
C PHE A 118 -15.27 0.35 -7.36
N ASP A 119 -16.19 0.43 -8.32
CA ASP A 119 -16.15 1.40 -9.41
C ASP A 119 -16.72 2.77 -9.01
N GLU A 120 -16.80 3.69 -9.98
CA GLU A 120 -17.32 5.05 -9.78
C GLU A 120 -18.79 5.07 -9.35
N THR A 121 -19.55 4.01 -9.63
CA THR A 121 -20.98 3.88 -9.29
C THR A 121 -21.20 3.08 -8.01
N GLY A 122 -20.13 2.72 -7.30
CA GLY A 122 -20.19 1.94 -6.07
C GLY A 122 -20.38 0.44 -6.28
N GLN A 123 -20.35 -0.07 -7.52
CA GLN A 123 -20.45 -1.51 -7.79
C GLN A 123 -19.15 -2.23 -7.45
N ARG A 124 -19.25 -3.46 -6.94
CA ARG A 124 -18.08 -4.27 -6.57
C ARG A 124 -17.27 -4.68 -7.80
N ILE A 125 -15.96 -4.45 -7.74
CA ILE A 125 -15.01 -4.99 -8.71
C ILE A 125 -14.47 -6.31 -8.18
N LEU A 126 -15.08 -7.38 -8.67
CA LEU A 126 -14.75 -8.75 -8.32
C LEU A 126 -13.30 -9.10 -8.65
N CYS A 127 -12.64 -9.82 -7.73
CA CYS A 127 -11.27 -10.30 -7.92
C CYS A 127 -11.25 -11.27 -9.11
N PRO A 128 -10.40 -11.05 -10.13
CA PRO A 128 -10.35 -11.94 -11.30
C PRO A 128 -9.94 -13.38 -10.94
N ARG A 129 -9.18 -13.58 -9.86
CA ARG A 129 -8.77 -14.91 -9.38
C ARG A 129 -9.87 -15.64 -8.61
N PHE A 130 -10.63 -14.93 -7.78
CA PHE A 130 -11.54 -15.56 -6.82
C PHE A 130 -13.02 -15.34 -7.12
N GLY A 131 -13.37 -14.48 -8.08
CA GLY A 131 -14.72 -14.30 -8.60
C GLY A 131 -15.70 -13.67 -7.63
N SER A 132 -16.12 -14.36 -6.57
CA SER A 132 -17.25 -13.95 -5.73
C SER A 132 -16.91 -12.90 -4.64
N VAL A 133 -15.62 -12.55 -4.48
CA VAL A 133 -15.10 -11.56 -3.53
C VAL A 133 -14.25 -10.49 -4.22
N THR A 134 -14.18 -9.29 -3.66
CA THR A 134 -13.25 -8.23 -4.09
C THR A 134 -11.84 -8.48 -3.54
N CYS A 135 -10.84 -7.76 -4.06
CA CYS A 135 -9.48 -7.86 -3.53
C CYS A 135 -9.41 -7.46 -2.05
N GLY A 136 -10.05 -6.34 -1.70
CA GLY A 136 -10.13 -5.87 -0.33
C GLY A 136 -10.78 -6.87 0.63
N GLU A 137 -11.78 -7.64 0.20
CA GLU A 137 -12.45 -8.64 1.04
C GLU A 137 -11.52 -9.81 1.39
N HIS A 138 -10.83 -10.40 0.41
CA HIS A 138 -9.91 -11.51 0.68
C HIS A 138 -8.58 -11.08 1.33
N ILE A 139 -8.21 -9.80 1.22
CA ILE A 139 -7.10 -9.20 1.98
C ILE A 139 -7.53 -8.94 3.42
N ALA A 140 -8.71 -8.35 3.65
CA ALA A 140 -9.17 -7.97 4.98
C ALA A 140 -9.44 -9.16 5.90
N ILE A 141 -9.77 -10.33 5.33
CA ILE A 141 -9.97 -11.55 6.12
C ILE A 141 -8.65 -12.18 6.57
N GLU A 142 -7.54 -11.94 5.86
CA GLU A 142 -6.25 -12.57 6.16
C GLU A 142 -5.75 -12.30 7.58
N PRO A 143 -5.73 -11.06 8.11
CA PRO A 143 -5.22 -10.82 9.46
C PRO A 143 -6.00 -11.56 10.55
N VAL A 144 -7.32 -11.70 10.36
CA VAL A 144 -8.20 -12.45 11.27
C VAL A 144 -7.83 -13.93 11.27
N LEU A 145 -7.60 -14.50 10.08
CA LEU A 145 -7.21 -15.90 9.92
C LEU A 145 -5.77 -16.15 10.37
N TYR A 146 -4.88 -15.20 10.13
CA TYR A 146 -3.48 -15.23 10.57
C TYR A 146 -3.39 -15.35 12.08
N GLN A 147 -4.12 -14.50 12.80
CA GLN A 147 -4.15 -14.50 14.26
C GLN A 147 -4.78 -15.78 14.83
N LYS A 148 -5.80 -16.32 14.15
CA LYS A 148 -6.59 -17.45 14.67
C LYS A 148 -6.01 -18.83 14.35
N PHE A 149 -5.49 -19.01 13.14
CA PHE A 149 -5.25 -20.34 12.56
C PHE A 149 -3.86 -20.49 11.95
N PHE A 150 -3.10 -19.41 11.72
CA PHE A 150 -1.86 -19.53 10.95
C PHE A 150 -0.61 -19.80 11.79
N ASP A 151 -0.72 -19.83 13.12
CA ASP A 151 0.40 -20.02 14.05
C ASP A 151 1.59 -19.07 13.77
N GLY A 152 1.28 -17.84 13.37
CA GLY A 152 2.28 -16.83 13.04
C GLY A 152 2.99 -17.00 11.68
N LYS A 153 2.59 -17.98 10.85
CA LYS A 153 3.27 -18.30 9.58
C LYS A 153 2.34 -18.11 8.36
N ARG A 154 2.77 -17.30 7.39
CA ARG A 154 2.07 -17.16 6.10
C ARG A 154 2.59 -18.22 5.12
N ILE A 155 1.86 -19.33 5.04
CA ILE A 155 2.18 -20.45 4.15
C ILE A 155 1.03 -20.62 3.17
N ALA A 156 1.35 -20.73 1.87
CA ALA A 156 0.39 -21.01 0.80
C ALA A 156 0.98 -22.04 -0.19
N PRO A 157 0.13 -22.83 -0.87
CA PRO A 157 -1.31 -22.95 -0.63
C PRO A 157 -1.57 -23.67 0.70
N ARG A 158 -2.66 -23.31 1.38
CA ARG A 158 -3.06 -23.94 2.65
C ARG A 158 -4.57 -24.12 2.74
N HIS A 159 -5.00 -25.25 3.27
CA HIS A 159 -6.41 -25.61 3.41
C HIS A 159 -6.71 -26.05 4.85
N ILE A 160 -7.65 -25.36 5.50
CA ILE A 160 -8.00 -25.60 6.91
C ILE A 160 -9.51 -25.81 7.02
N MET A 161 -9.93 -26.90 7.65
CA MET A 161 -11.33 -27.08 8.05
C MET A 161 -11.52 -26.62 9.49
N VAL A 162 -12.49 -25.73 9.70
CA VAL A 162 -12.88 -25.23 11.03
C VAL A 162 -14.33 -25.63 11.30
N GLU A 163 -14.55 -26.27 12.44
CA GLU A 163 -15.86 -26.76 12.86
C GLU A 163 -16.71 -25.67 13.53
N LEU A 164 -18.00 -25.93 13.78
CA LEU A 164 -18.97 -24.97 14.35
C LEU A 164 -18.54 -24.39 15.71
N ASP A 165 -17.72 -25.13 16.48
CA ASP A 165 -17.16 -24.70 17.76
C ASP A 165 -15.87 -23.87 17.61
N GLY A 166 -15.40 -23.69 16.38
CA GLY A 166 -14.19 -22.93 16.03
C GLY A 166 -12.90 -23.75 16.05
N LYS A 167 -12.95 -25.07 16.30
CA LYS A 167 -11.76 -25.92 16.30
C LYS A 167 -11.34 -26.34 14.89
N GLU A 168 -10.03 -26.38 14.67
CA GLU A 168 -9.42 -26.95 13.46
C GLU A 168 -9.60 -28.48 13.46
N THR A 169 -10.10 -29.02 12.35
CA THR A 169 -10.21 -30.48 12.12
C THR A 169 -9.00 -31.00 11.36
N TYR A 170 -8.56 -30.26 10.35
CA TYR A 170 -7.31 -30.50 9.64
C TYR A 170 -6.71 -29.18 9.17
N ASP A 171 -5.42 -29.23 8.87
CA ASP A 171 -4.63 -28.13 8.32
C ASP A 171 -3.56 -28.70 7.38
N ILE A 172 -3.69 -28.39 6.08
CA ILE A 172 -2.88 -28.97 5.01
C ILE A 172 -2.10 -27.85 4.34
N PHE A 173 -0.77 -27.95 4.34
CA PHE A 173 0.15 -27.05 3.65
C PHE A 173 1.42 -27.83 3.23
N TYR A 174 2.18 -27.30 2.27
CA TYR A 174 3.34 -28.00 1.64
C TYR A 174 3.01 -29.37 1.03
N ALA A 175 1.75 -29.59 0.62
CA ALA A 175 1.39 -30.77 -0.14
C ALA A 175 2.10 -30.75 -1.51
N LEU A 176 2.74 -31.86 -1.87
CA LEU A 176 3.44 -32.01 -3.15
C LEU A 176 2.54 -32.63 -4.24
N ASP A 177 1.22 -32.59 -4.04
CA ASP A 177 0.24 -33.02 -5.03
C ASP A 177 -1.16 -32.49 -4.65
N THR A 178 -2.09 -32.48 -5.61
CA THR A 178 -3.48 -32.07 -5.37
C THR A 178 -4.34 -33.19 -4.77
N ALA A 179 -4.01 -34.45 -5.05
CA ALA A 179 -4.84 -35.59 -4.66
C ALA A 179 -4.89 -35.76 -3.14
N SER A 180 -3.77 -35.58 -2.44
CA SER A 180 -3.67 -35.60 -0.98
C SER A 180 -4.49 -34.50 -0.32
N VAL A 181 -4.48 -33.28 -0.89
CA VAL A 181 -5.33 -32.17 -0.44
C VAL A 181 -6.80 -32.53 -0.60
N PHE A 182 -7.22 -32.99 -1.78
CA PHE A 182 -8.63 -33.31 -2.05
C PHE A 182 -9.12 -34.52 -1.26
N ALA A 183 -8.28 -35.52 -1.04
CA ALA A 183 -8.59 -36.66 -0.18
C ALA A 183 -8.86 -36.22 1.26
N ALA A 184 -8.05 -35.31 1.79
CA ALA A 184 -8.25 -34.79 3.15
C ALA A 184 -9.50 -33.91 3.26
N VAL A 185 -9.81 -33.08 2.25
CA VAL A 185 -11.07 -32.33 2.18
C VAL A 185 -12.27 -33.29 2.13
N ALA A 186 -12.25 -34.30 1.25
CA ALA A 186 -13.32 -35.28 1.15
C ALA A 186 -13.53 -36.05 2.47
N LYS A 187 -12.43 -36.49 3.08
CA LYS A 187 -12.41 -37.19 4.37
C LYS A 187 -13.00 -36.33 5.50
N GLY A 188 -12.68 -35.04 5.54
CA GLY A 188 -13.19 -34.12 6.55
C GLY A 188 -14.72 -34.00 6.57
N ILE A 189 -15.39 -34.08 5.41
CA ILE A 189 -16.85 -34.17 5.34
C ILE A 189 -17.34 -35.58 5.64
N ALA A 190 -16.74 -36.60 5.03
CA ALA A 190 -17.20 -37.98 5.15
C ALA A 190 -17.17 -38.49 6.61
N GLU A 191 -16.20 -38.06 7.41
CA GLU A 191 -16.05 -38.45 8.82
C GLU A 191 -16.79 -37.52 9.80
N ARG A 192 -17.46 -36.48 9.29
CA ARG A 192 -18.14 -35.49 10.11
C ARG A 192 -19.42 -36.06 10.73
N LYS A 193 -19.48 -36.04 12.06
CA LYS A 193 -20.65 -36.53 12.82
C LYS A 193 -21.80 -35.52 12.92
N LEU A 194 -21.50 -34.22 12.77
CA LEU A 194 -22.50 -33.16 12.90
C LEU A 194 -23.33 -33.07 11.62
N PRO A 195 -24.68 -33.11 11.70
CA PRO A 195 -25.53 -33.03 10.52
C PRO A 195 -25.50 -31.62 9.93
N THR A 196 -25.57 -31.53 8.60
CA THR A 196 -25.85 -30.28 7.91
C THR A 196 -27.36 -30.00 7.94
N ARG A 197 -27.74 -28.73 8.01
CA ARG A 197 -29.12 -28.28 7.92
C ARG A 197 -29.36 -27.79 6.48
N PRO A 198 -30.33 -28.36 5.74
CA PRO A 198 -30.64 -27.87 4.41
C PRO A 198 -31.07 -26.41 4.51
N LEU A 199 -30.40 -25.54 3.75
CA LEU A 199 -30.80 -24.15 3.65
C LEU A 199 -32.00 -24.09 2.69
N VAL A 200 -33.21 -23.97 3.22
CA VAL A 200 -34.41 -23.75 2.40
C VAL A 200 -34.31 -22.32 1.82
N LYS A 201 -33.89 -22.23 0.56
CA LYS A 201 -33.83 -20.98 -0.23
C LYS A 201 -35.11 -20.78 -1.06
N GLY A 202 -36.29 -21.01 -0.49
CA GLY A 202 -37.57 -20.77 -1.19
C GLY A 202 -37.79 -19.29 -1.56
N ASP A 203 -39.04 -18.87 -1.76
CA ASP A 203 -39.42 -17.46 -1.99
C ASP A 203 -39.17 -16.59 -0.74
N ARG A 204 -37.90 -16.38 -0.39
CA ARG A 204 -37.48 -15.43 0.64
C ARG A 204 -37.97 -14.05 0.24
N SER A 205 -38.58 -13.37 1.19
CA SER A 205 -38.94 -11.96 1.12
C SER A 205 -37.71 -11.10 0.82
N LEU A 206 -37.95 -9.87 0.35
CA LEU A 206 -36.88 -8.92 0.09
C LEU A 206 -36.07 -8.66 1.36
N GLU A 207 -36.75 -8.49 2.49
CA GLU A 207 -36.19 -8.23 3.81
C GLU A 207 -35.26 -9.36 4.27
N GLU A 208 -35.69 -10.62 4.11
CA GLU A 208 -34.87 -11.79 4.43
C GLU A 208 -33.60 -11.88 3.57
N ARG A 209 -33.70 -11.55 2.27
CA ARG A 209 -32.55 -11.56 1.36
C ARG A 209 -31.58 -10.43 1.68
N VAL A 210 -32.08 -9.22 1.97
CA VAL A 210 -31.25 -8.07 2.37
C VAL A 210 -30.53 -8.34 3.70
N ALA A 211 -31.20 -9.00 4.66
CA ALA A 211 -30.59 -9.34 5.95
C ALA A 211 -29.61 -10.53 5.91
N SER A 212 -29.53 -11.26 4.79
CA SER A 212 -28.79 -12.51 4.69
C SER A 212 -27.26 -12.31 4.82
N PRO A 213 -26.56 -13.18 5.58
CA PRO A 213 -25.10 -13.20 5.59
C PRO A 213 -24.52 -13.91 4.35
N ASP A 214 -25.32 -14.63 3.57
CA ASP A 214 -24.84 -15.38 2.40
C ASP A 214 -24.45 -14.42 1.26
N ASN A 215 -23.20 -14.52 0.80
CA ASN A 215 -22.71 -13.79 -0.36
C ASN A 215 -23.59 -13.96 -1.61
N ALA A 216 -24.19 -15.14 -1.81
CA ALA A 216 -25.07 -15.36 -2.95
C ALA A 216 -26.31 -14.44 -2.92
N ASP A 217 -26.95 -14.32 -1.75
CA ASP A 217 -28.13 -13.46 -1.57
C ASP A 217 -27.76 -11.99 -1.69
N ARG A 218 -26.63 -11.58 -1.09
CA ARG A 218 -26.13 -10.19 -1.21
C ARG A 218 -25.81 -9.82 -2.65
N THR A 219 -25.22 -10.74 -3.41
CA THR A 219 -24.91 -10.53 -4.83
C THR A 219 -26.20 -10.42 -5.66
N ALA A 220 -27.24 -11.20 -5.33
CA ALA A 220 -28.54 -11.09 -5.97
C ALA A 220 -29.20 -9.73 -5.68
N ILE A 221 -29.14 -9.25 -4.44
CA ILE A 221 -29.64 -7.92 -4.05
C ILE A 221 -28.89 -6.80 -4.77
N GLU A 222 -27.55 -6.85 -4.84
CA GLU A 222 -26.76 -5.85 -5.56
C GLU A 222 -27.12 -5.80 -7.04
N LYS A 223 -27.24 -6.96 -7.70
CA LYS A 223 -27.67 -7.03 -9.10
C LYS A 223 -29.08 -6.48 -9.29
N SER A 224 -30.00 -6.81 -8.39
CA SER A 224 -31.38 -6.29 -8.41
C SER A 224 -31.42 -4.78 -8.21
N PHE A 225 -30.56 -4.23 -7.35
CA PHE A 225 -30.45 -2.80 -7.13
C PHE A 225 -29.91 -2.10 -8.38
N VAL A 226 -28.83 -2.61 -8.98
CA VAL A 226 -28.24 -2.00 -10.18
C VAL A 226 -29.20 -2.00 -11.37
N ALA A 227 -29.88 -3.12 -11.62
CA ALA A 227 -30.81 -3.28 -12.73
C ALA A 227 -32.20 -2.66 -12.49
N GLY A 228 -32.54 -2.36 -11.24
CA GLY A 228 -33.87 -1.88 -10.87
C GLY A 228 -34.17 -0.46 -11.30
N ASN A 229 -35.47 -0.16 -11.44
CA ASN A 229 -35.98 1.20 -11.53
C ASN A 229 -35.89 1.92 -10.16
N HIS A 230 -36.31 3.18 -10.11
CA HIS A 230 -36.31 3.97 -8.87
C HIS A 230 -37.05 3.27 -7.73
N ASP A 231 -38.30 2.84 -7.94
CA ASP A 231 -39.12 2.21 -6.90
C ASP A 231 -38.50 0.93 -6.34
N GLN A 232 -37.91 0.09 -7.22
CA GLN A 232 -37.23 -1.12 -6.79
C GLN A 232 -35.96 -0.82 -5.99
N LYS A 233 -35.17 0.17 -6.42
CA LYS A 233 -33.98 0.62 -5.68
C LYS A 233 -34.36 1.20 -4.32
N LEU A 234 -35.42 2.00 -4.28
CA LEU A 234 -35.99 2.57 -3.07
C LEU A 234 -36.41 1.47 -2.10
N ALA A 235 -37.20 0.48 -2.54
CA ALA A 235 -37.64 -0.64 -1.70
C ALA A 235 -36.46 -1.45 -1.12
N ILE A 236 -35.41 -1.71 -1.93
CA ILE A 236 -34.20 -2.40 -1.46
C ILE A 236 -33.45 -1.54 -0.42
N LEU A 237 -33.33 -0.23 -0.67
CA LEU A 237 -32.65 0.69 0.23
C LEU A 237 -33.42 0.85 1.54
N GLU A 238 -34.74 0.99 1.51
CA GLU A 238 -35.61 1.05 2.69
C GLU A 238 -35.48 -0.22 3.53
N ALA A 239 -35.52 -1.40 2.90
CA ALA A 239 -35.29 -2.67 3.59
C ALA A 239 -33.89 -2.73 4.23
N ALA A 240 -32.86 -2.20 3.56
CA ALA A 240 -31.51 -2.12 4.12
C ALA A 240 -31.42 -1.15 5.29
N VAL A 241 -32.03 0.04 5.18
CA VAL A 241 -32.04 1.08 6.22
C VAL A 241 -32.81 0.61 7.46
N ALA A 242 -33.90 -0.14 7.28
CA ALA A 242 -34.69 -0.72 8.37
C ALA A 242 -33.88 -1.69 9.25
N LEU A 243 -32.80 -2.28 8.73
CA LEU A 243 -31.89 -3.13 9.51
C LEU A 243 -30.93 -2.35 10.43
N GLY A 244 -30.89 -1.02 10.34
CA GLY A 244 -30.05 -0.15 11.16
C GLY A 244 -28.57 -0.53 11.08
N ASP A 245 -27.95 -0.91 12.20
CA ASP A 245 -26.53 -1.26 12.26
C ASP A 245 -26.15 -2.55 11.52
N LYS A 246 -27.15 -3.34 11.10
CA LYS A 246 -26.99 -4.54 10.29
C LYS A 246 -27.20 -4.28 8.79
N ALA A 247 -27.47 -3.04 8.39
CA ALA A 247 -27.64 -2.67 6.98
C ALA A 247 -26.46 -3.17 6.13
N PRO A 248 -26.71 -3.84 5.00
CA PRO A 248 -25.66 -4.22 4.06
C PRO A 248 -24.96 -2.98 3.53
N ARG A 249 -23.69 -2.82 3.89
CA ARG A 249 -22.86 -1.67 3.50
C ARG A 249 -22.80 -1.50 1.98
N GLU A 250 -22.84 -2.58 1.23
CA GLU A 250 -22.76 -2.56 -0.22
C GLU A 250 -24.02 -1.95 -0.86
N VAL A 251 -25.21 -2.14 -0.28
CA VAL A 251 -26.45 -1.46 -0.74
C VAL A 251 -26.36 0.04 -0.45
N LEU A 252 -25.93 0.43 0.76
CA LEU A 252 -25.70 1.84 1.09
C LEU A 252 -24.68 2.48 0.15
N ARG A 253 -23.62 1.76 -0.22
CA ARG A 253 -22.61 2.23 -1.18
C ARG A 253 -23.19 2.43 -2.58
N LEU A 254 -23.96 1.47 -3.09
CA LEU A 254 -24.61 1.57 -4.40
C LEU A 254 -25.54 2.78 -4.49
N ALA A 255 -26.32 3.03 -3.43
CA ALA A 255 -27.17 4.22 -3.34
C ALA A 255 -26.33 5.51 -3.29
N LEU A 256 -25.28 5.53 -2.45
CA LEU A 256 -24.43 6.71 -2.24
C LEU A 256 -23.69 7.19 -3.50
N PHE A 257 -23.22 6.27 -4.33
CA PHE A 257 -22.45 6.57 -5.55
C PHE A 257 -23.25 6.36 -6.84
N GLY A 258 -24.54 6.04 -6.72
CA GLY A 258 -25.46 6.02 -7.85
C GLY A 258 -25.72 7.42 -8.40
N LEU A 259 -26.46 7.48 -9.51
CA LEU A 259 -26.87 8.73 -10.16
C LEU A 259 -28.16 9.34 -9.56
N ASP A 260 -28.79 8.63 -8.63
CA ASP A 260 -30.05 9.04 -8.01
C ASP A 260 -29.77 9.80 -6.71
N GLU A 261 -30.00 11.12 -6.73
CA GLU A 261 -29.67 12.02 -5.62
C GLU A 261 -30.51 11.75 -4.37
N ASP A 262 -31.76 11.33 -4.53
CA ASP A 262 -32.68 11.05 -3.41
C ASP A 262 -32.22 9.80 -2.66
N LEU A 263 -31.87 8.73 -3.40
CA LEU A 263 -31.30 7.52 -2.82
C LEU A 263 -29.93 7.79 -2.17
N ALA A 264 -29.11 8.64 -2.78
CA ALA A 264 -27.82 9.02 -2.20
C ALA A 264 -27.98 9.80 -0.89
N ARG A 265 -28.96 10.70 -0.81
CA ARG A 265 -29.31 11.43 0.42
C ARG A 265 -29.81 10.48 1.50
N MET A 266 -30.72 9.56 1.16
CA MET A 266 -31.20 8.54 2.09
C MET A 266 -30.07 7.66 2.63
N ALA A 267 -29.11 7.27 1.78
CA ALA A 267 -27.93 6.51 2.21
C ALA A 267 -27.04 7.33 3.16
N ARG A 268 -26.82 8.62 2.88
CA ARG A 268 -26.08 9.52 3.78
C ARG A 268 -26.78 9.69 5.13
N ASP A 269 -28.10 9.82 5.15
CA ASP A 269 -28.88 9.89 6.39
C ASP A 269 -28.78 8.61 7.22
N ALA A 270 -28.83 7.44 6.56
CA ALA A 270 -28.62 6.16 7.22
C ALA A 270 -27.21 6.04 7.81
N LEU A 271 -26.19 6.48 7.06
CA LEU A 271 -24.81 6.54 7.52
C LEU A 271 -24.61 7.54 8.68
N ALA A 272 -25.33 8.65 8.69
CA ALA A 272 -25.29 9.62 9.79
C ALA A 272 -25.89 9.07 11.09
N LYS A 273 -26.83 8.13 11.00
CA LYS A 273 -27.55 7.52 12.14
C LYS A 273 -26.93 6.22 12.66
N THR A 274 -26.08 5.54 11.88
CA THR A 274 -25.49 4.24 12.28
C THR A 274 -24.57 4.33 13.51
N ASN A 275 -24.53 3.27 14.31
CA ASN A 275 -23.54 3.01 15.35
C ASN A 275 -22.59 1.86 14.99
N SER A 276 -22.68 1.32 13.77
CA SER A 276 -21.83 0.23 13.29
C SER A 276 -20.44 0.73 12.87
N PRO A 277 -19.35 0.29 13.53
CA PRO A 277 -17.99 0.65 13.13
C PRO A 277 -17.61 0.18 11.71
N ARG A 278 -18.38 -0.75 11.13
CA ARG A 278 -18.18 -1.26 9.75
C ARG A 278 -18.38 -0.17 8.68
N ASN A 279 -19.13 0.88 9.01
CA ASN A 279 -19.47 1.97 8.11
C ASN A 279 -18.47 3.14 8.15
N VAL A 280 -17.46 3.10 9.03
CA VAL A 280 -16.49 4.20 9.19
C VAL A 280 -15.78 4.57 7.89
N GLU A 281 -15.29 3.59 7.12
CA GLU A 281 -14.62 3.88 5.85
C GLU A 281 -15.62 4.37 4.78
N LEU A 282 -16.87 3.89 4.78
CA LEU A 282 -17.89 4.37 3.84
C LEU A 282 -18.31 5.82 4.13
N ILE A 283 -18.42 6.21 5.41
CA ILE A 283 -18.64 7.60 5.82
C ILE A 283 -17.47 8.48 5.34
N ALA A 284 -16.23 8.01 5.50
CA ALA A 284 -15.06 8.73 5.02
C ALA A 284 -15.00 8.85 3.48
N GLU A 285 -15.51 7.85 2.75
CA GLU A 285 -15.70 7.92 1.31
C GLU A 285 -16.76 8.96 0.93
N ALA A 286 -17.93 8.96 1.60
CA ALA A 286 -18.99 9.94 1.40
C ALA A 286 -18.49 11.40 1.58
N LEU A 287 -17.70 11.65 2.62
CA LEU A 287 -17.15 12.98 2.94
C LEU A 287 -16.14 13.52 1.91
N GLN A 288 -15.72 12.72 0.93
CA GLN A 288 -14.87 13.18 -0.17
C GLN A 288 -15.66 13.94 -1.24
N ALA A 289 -16.97 13.71 -1.33
CA ALA A 289 -17.85 14.43 -2.23
C ALA A 289 -18.01 15.91 -1.81
N PRO A 290 -18.30 16.81 -2.75
CA PRO A 290 -18.67 18.19 -2.45
C PRO A 290 -20.08 18.24 -1.85
N LEU A 291 -20.21 17.93 -0.56
CA LEU A 291 -21.46 17.98 0.19
C LEU A 291 -21.71 19.37 0.77
N GLY A 292 -22.98 19.77 0.85
CA GLY A 292 -23.43 20.91 1.66
C GLY A 292 -23.23 20.66 3.16
N ASP A 293 -23.26 21.73 3.96
CA ASP A 293 -23.03 21.64 5.41
C ASP A 293 -24.12 20.83 6.14
N ASP A 294 -25.35 20.86 5.62
CA ASP A 294 -26.52 20.11 6.08
C ASP A 294 -26.32 18.59 5.99
N GLU A 295 -25.57 18.11 5.00
CA GLU A 295 -25.24 16.68 4.84
C GLU A 295 -23.86 16.32 5.40
N ARG A 296 -22.89 17.24 5.32
CA ARG A 296 -21.52 17.03 5.80
C ARG A 296 -21.46 16.96 7.32
N ALA A 297 -22.12 17.88 8.04
CA ALA A 297 -22.03 17.95 9.49
C ALA A 297 -22.57 16.69 10.20
N PRO A 298 -23.72 16.10 9.81
CA PRO A 298 -24.20 14.85 10.40
C PRO A 298 -23.25 13.67 10.21
N LEU A 299 -22.58 13.56 9.05
CA LEU A 299 -21.60 12.50 8.80
C LEU A 299 -20.35 12.65 9.69
N ILE A 300 -19.87 13.88 9.90
CA ILE A 300 -18.78 14.15 10.84
C ILE A 300 -19.21 13.82 12.29
N GLN A 301 -20.42 14.19 12.69
CA GLN A 301 -20.97 13.84 14.01
C GLN A 301 -21.09 12.32 14.19
N ALA A 302 -21.44 11.57 13.13
CA ALA A 302 -21.43 10.11 13.16
C ALA A 302 -20.02 9.55 13.42
N LEU A 303 -18.99 10.09 12.76
CA LEU A 303 -17.60 9.72 13.03
C LEU A 303 -17.17 10.03 14.46
N GLU A 304 -17.61 11.15 15.05
CA GLU A 304 -17.36 11.49 16.46
C GLU A 304 -18.01 10.50 17.41
N ARG A 305 -19.28 10.15 17.17
CA ARG A 305 -20.02 9.16 17.94
C ARG A 305 -19.33 7.80 17.89
N LEU A 306 -18.98 7.34 16.69
CA LEU A 306 -18.23 6.10 16.46
C LEU A 306 -16.80 6.18 17.03
N GLY A 307 -16.22 7.38 17.13
CA GLY A 307 -14.91 7.65 17.70
C GLY A 307 -14.74 7.24 19.17
N LYS A 308 -15.86 7.04 19.88
CA LYS A 308 -15.87 6.50 21.25
C LYS A 308 -15.39 5.04 21.31
N SER A 309 -15.67 4.25 20.27
CA SER A 309 -15.30 2.82 20.19
C SER A 309 -14.30 2.50 19.07
N SER A 310 -14.07 3.43 18.14
CA SER A 310 -13.17 3.27 17.00
C SER A 310 -12.13 4.39 16.95
N PRO A 311 -10.85 4.11 17.28
CA PRO A 311 -9.76 5.08 17.11
C PRO A 311 -9.69 5.65 15.68
N ARG A 312 -10.05 4.82 14.71
CA ARG A 312 -10.11 5.18 13.30
C ARG A 312 -11.17 6.24 13.01
N ALA A 313 -12.39 6.05 13.49
CA ALA A 313 -13.48 7.02 13.31
C ALA A 313 -13.14 8.37 13.96
N ARG A 314 -12.57 8.32 15.17
CA ARG A 314 -12.09 9.51 15.88
C ARG A 314 -11.07 10.31 15.06
N THR A 315 -10.09 9.61 14.49
CA THR A 315 -9.07 10.24 13.65
C THR A 315 -9.71 10.93 12.45
N LEU A 316 -10.63 10.24 11.76
CA LEU A 316 -11.32 10.79 10.59
C LEU A 316 -12.21 12.00 10.93
N ALA A 317 -12.86 12.00 12.09
CA ALA A 317 -13.59 13.17 12.59
C ALA A 317 -12.65 14.37 12.78
N THR A 318 -11.52 14.17 13.49
CA THR A 318 -10.53 15.22 13.73
C THR A 318 -9.93 15.75 12.42
N VAL A 319 -9.64 14.86 11.45
CA VAL A 319 -9.11 15.25 10.13
C VAL A 319 -10.11 16.14 9.37
N ASN A 320 -11.39 15.77 9.33
CA ASN A 320 -12.40 16.54 8.61
C ASN A 320 -12.66 17.92 9.25
N LYS A 321 -12.57 18.02 10.58
CA LYS A 321 -12.56 19.31 11.29
C LYS A 321 -11.30 20.12 11.00
N GLY A 322 -10.15 19.47 11.06
CA GLY A 322 -8.85 20.09 10.83
C GLY A 322 -8.78 20.77 9.46
N LEU A 323 -9.18 20.11 8.40
CA LEU A 323 -9.01 20.64 7.04
C LEU A 323 -9.99 21.74 6.63
N GLY A 324 -10.96 22.11 7.49
CA GLY A 324 -11.99 23.11 7.23
C GLY A 324 -11.73 24.53 7.77
N ASP A 325 -10.89 24.68 8.81
CA ASP A 325 -10.71 25.97 9.51
C ASP A 325 -9.37 26.66 9.16
N ALA A 326 -9.21 27.92 9.57
CA ALA A 326 -7.96 28.68 9.48
C ALA A 326 -6.84 28.13 10.40
N PRO A 327 -5.55 28.26 10.03
CA PRO A 327 -4.41 27.82 10.86
C PRO A 327 -4.35 28.58 12.19
N ALA A 328 -3.88 27.89 13.24
CA ALA A 328 -3.89 28.45 14.61
C ALA A 328 -2.54 29.08 14.99
N THR A 329 -1.42 28.47 14.57
CA THR A 329 -0.07 28.94 14.90
C THR A 329 0.61 29.60 13.70
N VAL A 330 0.32 29.13 12.48
CA VAL A 330 1.00 29.58 11.26
C VAL A 330 0.31 30.82 10.67
N ASP A 331 0.98 31.96 10.70
CA ASP A 331 0.56 33.16 9.94
C ASP A 331 0.89 33.00 8.45
N SER A 332 0.07 32.21 7.74
CA SER A 332 0.29 31.88 6.33
C SER A 332 0.32 33.12 5.43
N GLN A 333 -0.43 34.17 5.78
CA GLN A 333 -0.49 35.38 4.98
C GLN A 333 0.83 36.14 5.03
N ARG A 334 1.38 36.37 6.23
CA ARG A 334 2.66 37.06 6.41
C ARG A 334 3.83 36.30 5.80
N TRP A 335 3.85 34.97 5.95
CA TRP A 335 4.83 34.11 5.28
C TRP A 335 4.72 34.19 3.76
N ALA A 336 3.51 34.10 3.21
CA ALA A 336 3.30 34.18 1.76
C ALA A 336 3.73 35.54 1.18
N GLN A 337 3.45 36.65 1.88
CA GLN A 337 3.91 37.98 1.48
C GLN A 337 5.44 38.06 1.44
N GLY A 338 6.12 37.54 2.47
CA GLY A 338 7.58 37.50 2.54
C GLY A 338 8.23 36.64 1.44
N LEU A 339 7.52 35.62 0.96
CA LEU A 339 7.99 34.77 -0.14
C LEU A 339 7.80 35.42 -1.54
N GLN A 340 6.87 36.37 -1.71
CA GLN A 340 6.57 36.99 -3.01
C GLN A 340 7.60 38.05 -3.47
N GLY A 341 8.43 38.59 -2.57
CA GLY A 341 9.42 39.62 -2.91
C GLY A 341 10.53 39.08 -3.82
N GLY A 342 10.64 39.60 -5.05
CA GLY A 342 11.61 39.22 -6.09
C GLY A 342 13.08 39.59 -5.79
N GLY A 343 13.57 39.36 -4.58
CA GLY A 343 14.98 39.53 -4.23
C GLY A 343 15.83 38.39 -4.80
N SER A 344 16.85 38.74 -5.59
CA SER A 344 17.90 37.81 -6.01
C SER A 344 18.64 37.26 -4.78
N TYR A 345 18.86 35.94 -4.76
CA TYR A 345 19.72 35.28 -3.77
C TYR A 345 21.09 35.99 -3.72
N ALA A 346 21.41 36.60 -2.58
CA ALA A 346 22.78 37.05 -2.32
C ALA A 346 23.61 35.79 -2.02
N PRO A 347 24.74 35.57 -2.72
CA PRO A 347 25.63 34.46 -2.40
C PRO A 347 26.08 34.55 -0.94
N ALA A 348 26.24 33.39 -0.29
CA ALA A 348 26.77 33.32 1.06
C ALA A 348 28.14 34.04 1.12
N PRO A 349 28.38 34.91 2.11
CA PRO A 349 29.69 35.52 2.31
C PRO A 349 30.81 34.47 2.36
N GLY A 350 32.02 34.81 1.90
CA GLY A 350 33.17 33.92 2.01
C GLY A 350 33.55 33.65 3.47
N SER A 351 34.23 32.53 3.74
CA SER A 351 34.66 32.11 5.09
C SER A 351 35.43 33.20 5.85
N ASP A 352 36.19 34.02 5.12
CA ASP A 352 37.04 35.06 5.69
C ASP A 352 36.22 36.23 6.26
N VAL A 353 35.04 36.49 5.70
CA VAL A 353 34.10 37.51 6.21
C VAL A 353 33.51 37.07 7.56
N PHE A 354 33.28 35.77 7.74
CA PHE A 354 32.79 35.22 9.00
C PHE A 354 33.89 35.18 10.07
N ALA A 355 35.12 34.84 9.70
CA ALA A 355 36.26 34.87 10.60
C ALA A 355 36.53 36.28 11.14
N GLN A 356 36.54 37.30 10.27
CA GLN A 356 36.68 38.71 10.68
C GLN A 356 35.53 39.17 11.58
N ARG A 357 34.30 38.72 11.31
CA ARG A 357 33.14 39.02 12.15
C ARG A 357 33.27 38.38 13.54
N LEU A 358 33.75 37.15 13.63
CA LEU A 358 34.01 36.47 14.90
C LEU A 358 35.11 37.16 15.70
N GLU A 359 36.22 37.56 15.06
CA GLU A 359 37.29 38.32 15.70
C GLU A 359 36.77 39.65 16.28
N SER A 360 35.89 40.36 15.56
CA SER A 360 35.25 41.59 16.07
C SER A 360 34.25 41.38 17.21
N LEU A 361 33.72 40.17 17.35
CA LEU A 361 32.72 39.81 18.37
C LEU A 361 33.35 39.19 19.63
N ASP A 362 34.59 38.70 19.55
CA ASP A 362 35.32 38.09 20.66
C ASP A 362 35.60 39.11 21.79
N GLU A 363 35.92 40.36 21.44
CA GLU A 363 36.05 41.47 22.41
C GLU A 363 34.71 41.82 23.11
N SER A 364 33.58 41.40 22.56
CA SER A 364 32.23 41.72 23.04
C SER A 364 31.61 40.66 23.97
N VAL A 365 32.21 39.45 24.06
CA VAL A 365 31.74 38.30 24.85
C VAL A 365 31.61 38.61 26.35
N SER A 366 32.42 39.54 26.86
CA SER A 366 32.45 39.95 28.27
C SER A 366 31.23 40.77 28.71
N SER A 367 30.45 41.31 27.77
CA SER A 367 29.35 42.23 28.11
C SER A 367 28.07 41.55 28.61
N GLY A 368 27.90 40.25 28.35
CA GLY A 368 26.68 39.50 28.71
C GLY A 368 25.41 39.95 27.97
N ASP A 369 25.52 40.87 27.00
CA ASP A 369 24.38 41.38 26.23
C ASP A 369 23.71 40.27 25.40
N PRO A 370 22.42 39.98 25.62
CA PRO A 370 21.69 38.93 24.90
C PRO A 370 21.76 39.08 23.38
N LYS A 371 21.74 40.32 22.85
CA LYS A 371 21.72 40.56 21.40
C LYS A 371 23.08 40.23 20.77
N ARG A 372 24.17 40.63 21.42
CA ARG A 372 25.54 40.34 20.97
C ARG A 372 25.85 38.85 21.05
N LEU A 373 25.37 38.16 22.07
CA LEU A 373 25.50 36.70 22.18
C LEU A 373 24.75 35.98 21.06
N LEU A 374 23.58 36.49 20.62
CA LEU A 374 22.88 35.96 19.44
C LEU A 374 23.65 36.21 18.13
N ASP A 375 24.23 37.40 17.96
CA ASP A 375 25.03 37.73 16.78
C ASP A 375 26.29 36.85 16.71
N LEU A 376 26.90 36.53 17.85
CA LEU A 376 28.00 35.58 17.96
C LEU A 376 27.58 34.15 17.60
N ALA A 377 26.45 33.68 18.15
CA ALA A 377 25.92 32.36 17.83
C ALA A 377 25.60 32.21 16.34
N GLU A 378 25.04 33.25 15.71
CA GLU A 378 24.77 33.30 14.27
C GLU A 378 26.06 33.28 13.44
N ALA A 379 27.12 33.97 13.87
CA ALA A 379 28.40 33.96 13.19
C ALA A 379 29.07 32.57 13.22
N PHE A 380 29.05 31.89 14.37
CA PHE A 380 29.56 30.52 14.47
C PHE A 380 28.78 29.53 13.59
N LEU A 381 27.44 29.61 13.61
CA LEU A 381 26.59 28.79 12.75
C LEU A 381 26.88 29.02 11.27
N ALA A 382 26.93 30.29 10.84
CA ALA A 382 27.19 30.63 9.44
C ALA A 382 28.59 30.18 8.99
N GLN A 383 29.61 30.26 9.87
CA GLN A 383 30.93 29.72 9.57
C GLN A 383 30.91 28.21 9.43
N ALA A 384 30.20 27.49 10.31
CA ALA A 384 30.05 26.03 10.21
C ALA A 384 29.40 25.62 8.88
N GLU A 385 28.36 26.33 8.44
CA GLU A 385 27.64 26.07 7.18
C GLU A 385 28.47 26.41 5.93
N SER A 386 29.44 27.32 6.04
CA SER A 386 30.34 27.68 4.94
C SER A 386 31.42 26.62 4.65
N LEU A 387 31.67 25.69 5.58
CA LEU A 387 32.71 24.68 5.45
C LEU A 387 32.20 23.43 4.71
N SER A 388 32.96 22.96 3.71
CA SER A 388 32.70 21.67 3.08
C SER A 388 33.11 20.52 4.00
N PRO A 389 32.21 19.56 4.32
CA PRO A 389 32.53 18.43 5.20
C PRO A 389 33.56 17.46 4.60
N ASP A 390 33.75 17.47 3.28
CA ASP A 390 34.70 16.61 2.57
C ASP A 390 36.16 17.06 2.72
N ARG A 391 36.39 18.28 3.22
CA ARG A 391 37.74 18.79 3.45
C ARG A 391 38.37 18.10 4.67
N PRO A 392 39.64 17.64 4.61
CA PRO A 392 40.33 17.03 5.75
C PRO A 392 40.28 17.93 6.99
N GLY A 393 39.85 17.36 8.13
CA GLY A 393 39.72 18.07 9.41
C GLY A 393 38.44 18.91 9.57
N ALA A 394 37.73 19.24 8.48
CA ALA A 394 36.52 20.05 8.55
C ALA A 394 35.40 19.46 9.42
N PRO A 395 35.15 18.14 9.48
CA PRO A 395 34.10 17.59 10.36
C PRO A 395 34.30 17.91 11.85
N LEU A 396 35.56 17.94 12.32
CA LEU A 396 35.86 18.30 13.70
C LEU A 396 35.66 19.80 13.92
N THR A 397 36.12 20.64 12.98
CA THR A 397 35.92 22.09 13.03
C THR A 397 34.44 22.47 13.00
N ILE A 398 33.65 21.87 12.10
CA ILE A 398 32.20 22.06 12.03
C ILE A 398 31.55 21.70 13.37
N ARG A 399 31.93 20.57 13.98
CA ARG A 399 31.39 20.16 15.28
C ARG A 399 31.74 21.14 16.40
N ALA A 400 32.97 21.68 16.40
CA ALA A 400 33.39 22.69 17.37
C ALA A 400 32.58 23.98 17.19
N LEU A 401 32.50 24.53 15.98
CA LEU A 401 31.73 25.73 15.65
C LEU A 401 30.25 25.58 16.00
N LEU A 402 29.64 24.42 15.74
CA LEU A 402 28.26 24.14 16.15
C LEU A 402 28.10 24.06 17.68
N SER A 403 29.13 23.65 18.41
CA SER A 403 29.11 23.64 19.88
C SER A 403 29.23 25.07 20.42
N ASP A 404 30.12 25.88 19.84
CA ASP A 404 30.29 27.29 20.21
C ASP A 404 29.01 28.10 19.90
N ALA A 405 28.38 27.84 18.74
CA ALA A 405 27.08 28.41 18.40
C ALA A 405 26.00 28.05 19.43
N LEU A 406 25.94 26.77 19.86
CA LEU A 406 24.99 26.30 20.85
C LEU A 406 25.18 26.99 22.21
N ASP A 407 26.43 27.09 22.66
CA ASP A 407 26.77 27.66 23.95
C ASP A 407 26.50 29.17 23.97
N ALA A 408 26.84 29.88 22.89
CA ALA A 408 26.50 31.29 22.72
C ALA A 408 24.98 31.52 22.71
N ALA A 409 24.21 30.69 21.99
CA ALA A 409 22.75 30.78 21.96
C ALA A 409 22.11 30.50 23.33
N LYS A 410 22.59 29.48 24.07
CA LYS A 410 22.12 29.18 25.44
C LYS A 410 22.44 30.29 26.42
N ARG A 411 23.63 30.92 26.32
CA ARG A 411 23.99 32.09 27.13
C ARG A 411 23.10 33.29 26.79
N ALA A 412 22.81 33.52 25.51
CA ALA A 412 21.87 34.56 25.10
C ALA A 412 20.48 34.33 25.71
N GLN A 413 19.99 33.08 25.65
CA GLN A 413 18.70 32.69 26.24
C GLN A 413 18.69 32.92 27.77
N ALA A 414 19.75 32.50 28.48
CA ALA A 414 19.88 32.72 29.92
C ALA A 414 19.94 34.21 30.29
N ALA A 415 20.48 35.05 29.41
CA ALA A 415 20.49 36.51 29.56
C ALA A 415 19.16 37.17 29.15
N GLY A 416 18.16 36.41 28.69
CA GLY A 416 16.81 36.89 28.39
C GLY A 416 16.50 37.09 26.90
N ALA A 417 17.37 36.63 25.98
CA ALA A 417 17.03 36.62 24.56
C ALA A 417 15.81 35.71 24.30
N GLN A 418 14.93 36.17 23.42
CA GLN A 418 13.72 35.44 22.99
C GLN A 418 13.40 35.77 21.52
N GLY A 419 12.45 35.04 20.93
CA GLY A 419 11.93 35.31 19.59
C GLY A 419 12.60 34.53 18.47
N TRP A 420 12.23 34.85 17.23
CA TRP A 420 12.59 34.08 16.03
C TRP A 420 14.09 33.79 15.90
N LYS A 421 14.95 34.81 16.09
CA LYS A 421 16.39 34.68 15.86
C LYS A 421 17.03 33.63 16.77
N LEU A 422 16.71 33.65 18.07
CA LEU A 422 17.21 32.66 19.03
C LEU A 422 16.76 31.24 18.63
N GLU A 423 15.45 31.06 18.44
CA GLU A 423 14.87 29.75 18.20
C GLU A 423 15.32 29.17 16.85
N ARG A 424 15.47 30.00 15.81
CA ARG A 424 16.07 29.61 14.51
C ARG A 424 17.48 29.05 14.69
N ILE A 425 18.35 29.75 15.42
CA ILE A 425 19.74 29.33 15.63
C ILE A 425 19.76 27.99 16.38
N LEU A 426 18.99 27.87 17.47
CA LEU A 426 18.90 26.62 18.22
C LEU A 426 18.38 25.47 17.36
N THR A 427 17.36 25.72 16.53
CA THR A 427 16.85 24.73 15.56
C THR A 427 17.94 24.27 14.59
N ALA A 428 18.62 25.20 13.92
CA ALA A 428 19.64 24.87 12.92
C ALA A 428 20.85 24.15 13.53
N VAL A 429 21.31 24.59 14.70
CA VAL A 429 22.44 23.96 15.42
C VAL A 429 22.10 22.53 15.83
N HIS A 430 20.95 22.31 16.48
CA HIS A 430 20.52 20.96 16.86
C HIS A 430 20.30 20.06 15.65
N TYR A 431 19.75 20.60 14.55
CA TYR A 431 19.58 19.86 13.30
C TYR A 431 20.91 19.37 12.72
N ASN A 432 21.89 20.27 12.57
CA ASN A 432 23.22 19.93 12.05
C ASN A 432 24.01 18.98 12.95
N ARG A 433 23.69 18.93 14.25
CA ARG A 433 24.25 17.97 15.21
C ARG A 433 23.55 16.61 15.23
N GLY A 434 22.45 16.45 14.48
CA GLY A 434 21.63 15.23 14.49
C GLY A 434 20.70 15.10 15.70
N GLU A 435 20.55 16.16 16.49
CA GLU A 435 19.73 16.22 17.72
C GLU A 435 18.28 16.60 17.36
N LEU A 436 17.63 15.75 16.55
CA LEU A 436 16.35 16.08 15.90
C LEU A 436 15.18 16.40 16.84
N GLN A 437 15.17 15.85 18.07
CA GLN A 437 14.09 16.13 19.03
C GLN A 437 14.16 17.57 19.54
N ASP A 438 15.35 18.04 19.90
CA ASP A 438 15.57 19.41 20.34
C ASP A 438 15.37 20.40 19.19
N ALA A 439 15.86 20.06 17.99
CA ALA A 439 15.66 20.87 16.79
C ALA A 439 14.16 21.13 16.51
N ARG A 440 13.33 20.08 16.59
CA ARG A 440 11.88 20.15 16.43
C ARG A 440 11.20 20.97 17.52
N LYS A 441 11.63 20.84 18.78
CA LYS A 441 11.11 21.63 19.91
C LYS A 441 11.32 23.11 19.67
N HIS A 442 12.54 23.50 19.29
CA HIS A 442 12.88 24.90 18.98
C HIS A 442 12.14 25.40 17.72
N ALA A 443 11.93 24.54 16.72
CA ALA A 443 11.17 24.92 15.52
C ALA A 443 9.71 25.28 15.85
N VAL A 444 9.09 24.57 16.81
CA VAL A 444 7.74 24.90 17.30
C VAL A 444 7.68 26.25 18.01
N GLU A 445 8.71 26.61 18.77
CA GLU A 445 8.78 27.91 19.43
C GLU A 445 9.07 29.04 18.42
N ALA A 446 9.97 28.80 17.46
CA ALA A 446 10.28 29.75 16.38
C ALA A 446 9.02 30.17 15.63
N MET A 447 8.15 29.21 15.27
CA MET A 447 6.93 29.45 14.50
C MET A 447 5.87 30.33 15.18
N ARG A 448 6.03 30.65 16.47
CA ARG A 448 5.17 31.65 17.16
C ARG A 448 5.53 33.09 16.84
N ASN A 449 6.71 33.31 16.26
CA ASN A 449 7.25 34.61 15.93
C ASN A 449 7.48 34.73 14.42
N PRO A 450 7.39 35.94 13.85
CA PRO A 450 7.59 36.14 12.42
C PRO A 450 9.08 35.98 12.03
N PRO A 451 9.37 35.40 10.85
CA PRO A 451 10.73 35.32 10.34
C PRO A 451 11.24 36.69 9.88
N GLU A 452 12.52 36.97 10.13
CA GLU A 452 13.21 38.15 9.57
C GLU A 452 13.50 37.97 8.08
N ASN A 453 13.96 36.77 7.68
CA ASN A 453 14.22 36.40 6.30
C ASN A 453 13.46 35.11 5.91
N PRO A 454 12.17 35.21 5.56
CA PRO A 454 11.33 34.08 5.22
C PRO A 454 11.80 33.24 4.03
N ARG A 455 12.80 33.69 3.25
CA ARG A 455 13.33 33.00 2.06
C ARG A 455 14.65 32.27 2.33
N SER A 456 15.24 32.41 3.53
CA SER A 456 16.53 31.78 3.84
C SER A 456 16.43 30.25 3.93
N TRP A 457 17.57 29.59 3.79
CA TRP A 457 17.66 28.14 4.01
C TRP A 457 17.21 27.75 5.43
N ASP A 458 17.63 28.50 6.45
CA ASP A 458 17.19 28.27 7.84
C ASP A 458 15.68 28.37 8.02
N SER A 459 15.03 29.33 7.35
CA SER A 459 13.57 29.46 7.41
C SER A 459 12.89 28.22 6.82
N MET A 460 13.45 27.65 5.74
CA MET A 460 13.00 26.35 5.23
C MET A 460 13.21 25.23 6.24
N VAL A 461 14.38 25.16 6.90
CA VAL A 461 14.66 24.14 7.92
C VAL A 461 13.69 24.22 9.10
N VAL A 462 13.43 25.43 9.60
CA VAL A 462 12.44 25.66 10.67
C VAL A 462 11.05 25.20 10.24
N LEU A 463 10.59 25.59 9.04
CA LEU A 463 9.30 25.14 8.50
C LEU A 463 9.25 23.60 8.38
N GLY A 464 10.30 22.99 7.82
CA GLY A 464 10.41 21.55 7.67
C GLY A 464 10.29 20.82 9.01
N LEU A 465 11.12 21.20 9.98
CA LEU A 465 11.13 20.57 11.32
C LEU A 465 9.85 20.84 12.12
N PHE A 466 9.22 22.00 11.94
CA PHE A 466 7.90 22.26 12.51
C PHE A 466 6.83 21.31 11.96
N ALA A 467 6.79 21.13 10.64
CA ALA A 467 5.87 20.18 10.00
C ALA A 467 6.16 18.75 10.48
N GLU A 468 7.43 18.35 10.61
CA GLU A 468 7.81 17.06 11.17
C GLU A 468 7.34 16.88 12.62
N ALA A 469 7.50 17.91 13.46
CA ALA A 469 7.07 17.90 14.86
C ALA A 469 5.56 17.67 14.97
N ARG A 470 4.76 18.39 14.16
CA ARG A 470 3.31 18.19 14.09
C ARG A 470 2.95 16.80 13.59
N ARG A 471 3.62 16.33 12.53
CA ARG A 471 3.41 15.00 11.96
C ARG A 471 3.65 13.90 13.00
N GLU A 472 4.75 13.99 13.74
CA GLU A 472 5.11 13.00 14.77
C GLU A 472 4.16 13.03 15.96
N ALA A 473 3.75 14.22 16.41
CA ALA A 473 2.76 14.38 17.47
C ALA A 473 1.41 13.74 17.09
N ILE A 474 0.92 13.98 15.87
CA ILE A 474 -0.31 13.36 15.36
C ILE A 474 -0.14 11.85 15.22
N ARG A 475 0.96 11.38 14.62
CA ARG A 475 1.22 9.95 14.44
C ARG A 475 1.25 9.22 15.78
N THR A 476 1.95 9.77 16.76
CA THR A 476 2.02 9.25 18.13
C THR A 476 0.62 9.16 18.74
N ALA A 477 -0.19 10.22 18.65
CA ALA A 477 -1.54 10.21 19.19
C ALA A 477 -2.45 9.18 18.50
N VAL A 478 -2.43 9.10 17.17
CA VAL A 478 -3.24 8.15 16.40
C VAL A 478 -2.85 6.70 16.70
N LEU A 479 -1.55 6.38 16.71
CA LEU A 479 -1.07 5.03 17.04
C LEU A 479 -1.40 4.63 18.48
N ALA A 480 -1.35 5.59 19.41
CA ALA A 480 -1.77 5.39 20.80
C ALA A 480 -3.30 5.41 20.99
N GLY A 481 -4.08 5.67 19.93
CA GLY A 481 -5.53 5.83 20.02
C GLY A 481 -5.94 6.95 20.99
N LYS A 482 -5.18 8.05 21.04
CA LYS A 482 -5.43 9.23 21.88
C LYS A 482 -6.02 10.38 21.06
N ASP A 483 -6.70 11.29 21.76
CA ASP A 483 -7.15 12.54 21.17
C ASP A 483 -5.96 13.43 20.78
N TRP A 484 -6.16 14.23 19.72
CA TRP A 484 -5.18 15.22 19.30
C TRP A 484 -5.89 16.47 18.73
N PRO A 485 -5.32 17.67 18.90
CA PRO A 485 -5.94 18.92 18.42
C PRO A 485 -6.00 18.99 16.90
N ALA A 486 -7.18 19.27 16.34
CA ALA A 486 -7.37 19.50 14.90
C ALA A 486 -6.45 20.63 14.34
N ALA A 487 -6.12 21.60 15.19
CA ALA A 487 -5.17 22.68 14.89
C ALA A 487 -3.78 22.18 14.47
N TRP A 488 -3.33 21.01 14.97
CA TRP A 488 -2.03 20.45 14.57
C TRP A 488 -2.00 20.08 13.09
N LEU A 489 -3.09 19.53 12.55
CA LEU A 489 -3.17 19.21 11.13
C LEU A 489 -3.27 20.48 10.27
N ARG A 490 -3.94 21.52 10.77
CA ARG A 490 -4.01 22.82 10.08
C ARG A 490 -2.66 23.49 9.95
N ASP A 491 -1.94 23.56 11.07
CA ASP A 491 -0.58 24.09 11.11
C ASP A 491 0.31 23.32 10.13
N LEU A 492 0.20 21.99 10.11
CA LEU A 492 0.96 21.14 9.20
C LEU A 492 0.61 21.36 7.71
N ASP A 493 -0.68 21.39 7.34
CA ASP A 493 -1.14 21.62 5.96
C ASP A 493 -0.64 23.00 5.47
N ALA A 494 -0.82 24.03 6.32
CA ALA A 494 -0.36 25.39 6.03
C ALA A 494 1.16 25.49 5.86
N THR A 495 1.94 24.82 6.72
CA THR A 495 3.41 24.81 6.60
C THR A 495 3.87 24.12 5.33
N TYR A 496 3.25 23.00 4.94
CA TYR A 496 3.61 22.35 3.68
C TYR A 496 3.19 23.16 2.45
N ASP A 497 2.09 23.90 2.51
CA ASP A 497 1.71 24.86 1.45
C ASP A 497 2.74 25.98 1.29
N LEU A 498 3.39 26.40 2.39
CA LEU A 498 4.52 27.34 2.37
C LEU A 498 5.79 26.69 1.79
N LEU A 499 6.17 25.51 2.27
CA LEU A 499 7.34 24.75 1.78
C LEU A 499 7.24 24.47 0.27
N ALA A 500 6.05 24.11 -0.21
CA ALA A 500 5.78 23.88 -1.62
C ALA A 500 6.01 25.12 -2.51
N LYS A 501 6.08 26.34 -1.94
CA LYS A 501 6.40 27.59 -2.64
C LYS A 501 7.76 28.18 -2.25
N HIS A 502 8.36 27.70 -1.16
CA HIS A 502 9.61 28.21 -0.62
C HIS A 502 10.79 27.92 -1.56
N PRO A 503 11.70 28.86 -1.86
CA PRO A 503 12.81 28.66 -2.81
C PRO A 503 13.67 27.41 -2.54
N HIS A 504 13.96 27.15 -1.26
CA HIS A 504 14.72 25.98 -0.80
C HIS A 504 13.88 24.73 -0.50
N GLY A 505 12.56 24.77 -0.71
CA GLY A 505 11.71 23.58 -0.56
C GLY A 505 11.94 22.58 -1.68
N ASP A 506 11.73 21.30 -1.39
CA ASP A 506 12.04 20.19 -2.30
C ASP A 506 10.87 19.21 -2.50
N ASP A 507 11.04 18.24 -3.38
CA ASP A 507 10.03 17.23 -3.70
C ASP A 507 9.85 16.18 -2.60
N THR A 508 10.85 15.97 -1.74
CA THR A 508 10.76 15.06 -0.58
C THR A 508 9.77 15.58 0.47
N GLN A 509 9.74 16.90 0.69
CA GLN A 509 8.79 17.56 1.58
C GLN A 509 7.35 17.44 1.05
N VAL A 510 7.16 17.64 -0.26
CA VAL A 510 5.86 17.47 -0.91
C VAL A 510 5.40 16.01 -0.82
N ALA A 511 6.29 15.06 -1.12
CA ALA A 511 6.03 13.63 -1.01
C ALA A 511 5.59 13.24 0.42
N ALA A 512 6.30 13.73 1.43
CA ALA A 512 5.97 13.54 2.83
C ALA A 512 4.58 14.09 3.19
N HIS A 513 4.21 15.27 2.66
CA HIS A 513 2.88 15.84 2.86
C HIS A 513 1.78 14.96 2.24
N VAL A 514 1.96 14.57 0.98
CA VAL A 514 1.02 13.72 0.24
C VAL A 514 0.81 12.38 0.93
N ASP A 515 1.89 11.76 1.41
CA ASP A 515 1.83 10.48 2.12
C ASP A 515 1.11 10.59 3.46
N PHE A 516 1.37 11.68 4.20
CA PHE A 516 0.73 11.90 5.49
C PHE A 516 -0.78 12.15 5.34
N LEU A 517 -1.18 13.01 4.40
CA LEU A 517 -2.59 13.22 4.09
C LEU A 517 -3.26 11.93 3.57
N THR A 518 -2.54 11.14 2.77
CA THR A 518 -2.97 9.82 2.30
C THR A 518 -3.25 8.86 3.45
N TRP A 519 -2.33 8.77 4.42
CA TRP A 519 -2.46 7.92 5.59
C TRP A 519 -3.66 8.34 6.46
N LEU A 520 -3.90 9.65 6.60
CA LEU A 520 -5.08 10.24 7.26
C LEU A 520 -6.39 10.14 6.44
N ARG A 521 -6.37 9.59 5.22
CA ARG A 521 -7.51 9.56 4.27
C ARG A 521 -8.00 10.93 3.79
N ALA A 522 -7.17 11.95 3.88
CA ALA A 522 -7.44 13.30 3.35
C ALA A 522 -7.19 13.38 1.83
N TRP A 523 -7.79 12.47 1.05
CA TRP A 523 -7.44 12.22 -0.35
C TRP A 523 -7.56 13.42 -1.27
N ARG A 524 -8.60 14.24 -1.10
CA ARG A 524 -8.82 15.45 -1.90
C ARG A 524 -7.69 16.46 -1.73
N LYS A 525 -7.23 16.64 -0.48
CA LYS A 525 -6.10 17.51 -0.14
C LYS A 525 -4.78 16.91 -0.62
N ALA A 526 -4.56 15.61 -0.41
CA ALA A 526 -3.38 14.90 -0.90
C ALA A 526 -3.23 15.05 -2.43
N ARG A 527 -4.33 14.91 -3.17
CA ARG A 527 -4.36 15.09 -4.63
C ARG A 527 -4.00 16.50 -5.06
N ARG A 528 -4.50 17.52 -4.36
CA ARG A 528 -4.18 18.92 -4.65
C ARG A 528 -2.69 19.19 -4.42
N ALA A 529 -2.16 18.78 -3.26
CA ALA A 529 -0.75 18.91 -2.93
C ALA A 529 0.14 18.19 -3.96
N LEU A 530 -0.27 17.01 -4.41
CA LEU A 530 0.47 16.25 -5.42
C LEU A 530 0.49 16.94 -6.79
N VAL A 531 -0.63 17.50 -7.24
CA VAL A 531 -0.70 18.23 -8.52
C VAL A 531 0.21 19.46 -8.48
N GLN A 532 0.13 20.26 -7.42
CA GLN A 532 1.00 21.44 -7.22
C GLN A 532 2.48 21.03 -7.14
N GLY A 533 2.75 19.90 -6.47
CA GLY A 533 4.07 19.29 -6.41
C GLY A 533 4.65 18.96 -7.78
N LEU A 534 3.87 18.30 -8.64
CA LEU A 534 4.28 17.93 -9.99
C LEU A 534 4.43 19.13 -10.93
N GLU A 535 3.69 20.21 -10.70
CA GLU A 535 3.88 21.46 -11.43
C GLU A 535 5.24 22.09 -11.10
N ARG A 536 5.65 22.04 -9.83
CA ARG A 536 6.97 22.57 -9.40
C ARG A 536 8.13 21.62 -9.69
N PHE A 537 7.93 20.32 -9.51
CA PHE A 537 8.95 19.28 -9.64
C PHE A 537 8.52 18.22 -10.67
N PRO A 538 8.38 18.58 -11.96
CA PRO A 538 7.88 17.69 -13.00
C PRO A 538 8.83 16.53 -13.33
N ALA A 539 10.03 16.55 -12.78
CA ALA A 539 11.05 15.53 -12.93
C ALA A 539 11.07 14.54 -11.74
N SER A 540 10.29 14.75 -10.68
CA SER A 540 10.40 13.97 -9.44
C SER A 540 9.90 12.53 -9.59
N PRO A 541 10.76 11.50 -9.44
CA PRO A 541 10.32 10.11 -9.42
C PRO A 541 9.38 9.81 -8.24
N LEU A 542 9.62 10.46 -7.10
CA LEU A 542 8.82 10.31 -5.89
C LEU A 542 7.37 10.76 -6.13
N LEU A 543 7.17 11.92 -6.73
CA LEU A 543 5.82 12.44 -6.98
C LEU A 543 5.12 11.66 -8.09
N HIS A 544 5.83 11.25 -9.13
CA HIS A 544 5.24 10.41 -10.19
C HIS A 544 4.78 9.05 -9.69
N ASP A 545 5.44 8.47 -8.69
CA ASP A 545 4.97 7.24 -8.05
C ASP A 545 3.63 7.40 -7.37
N ARG A 546 3.51 8.44 -6.54
CA ARG A 546 2.25 8.80 -5.87
C ARG A 546 1.16 9.13 -6.88
N PHE A 547 1.51 9.75 -8.00
CA PHE A 547 0.56 10.09 -9.05
C PHE A 547 -0.03 8.86 -9.72
N ARG A 548 0.79 7.88 -10.08
CA ARG A 548 0.32 6.59 -10.61
C ARG A 548 -0.62 5.90 -9.63
N LEU A 549 -0.22 5.82 -8.35
CA LEU A 549 -1.05 5.21 -7.30
C LEU A 549 -2.39 5.94 -7.13
N GLN A 550 -2.38 7.27 -7.21
CA GLN A 550 -3.60 8.07 -7.14
C GLN A 550 -4.51 7.83 -8.35
N VAL A 551 -3.96 7.79 -9.57
CA VAL A 551 -4.74 7.50 -10.79
C VAL A 551 -5.32 6.09 -10.71
N LEU A 552 -4.51 5.09 -10.34
CA LEU A 552 -4.97 3.71 -10.13
C LEU A 552 -6.12 3.64 -9.14
N ARG A 553 -6.00 4.29 -7.99
CA ARG A 553 -7.04 4.29 -6.96
C ARG A 553 -8.32 4.99 -7.41
N SER A 554 -8.20 6.15 -8.04
CA SER A 554 -9.35 7.02 -8.34
C SER A 554 -10.06 6.71 -9.66
N GLN A 555 -9.32 6.31 -10.69
CA GLN A 555 -9.79 6.18 -12.07
C GLN A 555 -9.49 4.79 -12.68
N GLY A 556 -8.77 3.93 -11.94
CA GLY A 556 -8.36 2.62 -12.43
C GLY A 556 -7.16 2.68 -13.40
N PHE A 557 -6.71 1.50 -13.84
CA PHE A 557 -5.49 1.36 -14.64
C PHE A 557 -5.64 1.86 -16.08
N ARG A 558 -6.84 1.78 -16.66
CA ARG A 558 -7.12 2.28 -18.01
C ARG A 558 -6.91 3.79 -18.14
N ALA A 559 -7.01 4.53 -17.04
CA ALA A 559 -6.79 5.97 -17.02
C ALA A 559 -5.30 6.37 -16.96
N LEU A 560 -4.37 5.45 -16.72
CA LEU A 560 -2.94 5.75 -16.56
C LEU A 560 -2.35 6.41 -17.82
N GLU A 561 -2.55 5.80 -18.99
CA GLU A 561 -2.00 6.33 -20.24
C GLU A 561 -2.59 7.70 -20.56
N GLY A 562 -3.90 7.88 -20.39
CA GLY A 562 -4.59 9.16 -20.60
C GLY A 562 -4.13 10.25 -19.63
N ALA A 563 -3.86 9.90 -18.37
CA ALA A 563 -3.32 10.84 -17.38
C ALA A 563 -1.94 11.36 -17.77
N TYR A 564 -1.05 10.49 -18.24
CA TYR A 564 0.27 10.88 -18.72
C TYR A 564 0.27 11.55 -20.09
N ALA A 565 -0.66 11.18 -20.98
CA ALA A 565 -0.84 11.87 -22.26
C ALA A 565 -1.18 13.35 -22.05
N ARG A 566 -2.02 13.67 -21.06
CA ARG A 566 -2.31 15.07 -20.69
C ARG A 566 -1.08 15.83 -20.17
N LEU A 567 -0.17 15.17 -19.46
CA LEU A 567 1.09 15.79 -19.02
C LEU A 567 2.05 16.02 -20.19
N LEU A 568 2.16 15.04 -21.09
CA LEU A 568 3.00 15.10 -22.28
C LEU A 568 2.52 16.15 -23.31
N ALA A 569 1.22 16.45 -23.35
CA ALA A 569 0.63 17.42 -24.26
C ALA A 569 0.86 18.88 -23.83
N ARG A 570 1.42 19.12 -22.63
CA ARG A 570 1.72 20.48 -22.17
C ARG A 570 2.86 21.09 -22.99
N PRO A 571 2.79 22.38 -23.38
CA PRO A 571 3.87 23.03 -24.13
C PRO A 571 5.23 23.01 -23.42
N ASP A 572 5.21 23.02 -22.10
CA ASP A 572 6.36 23.00 -21.19
C ASP A 572 6.63 21.61 -20.58
N ALA A 573 6.14 20.54 -21.23
CA ALA A 573 6.32 19.17 -20.76
C ALA A 573 7.81 18.84 -20.53
N HIS A 574 8.15 18.48 -19.29
CA HIS A 574 9.52 18.16 -18.92
C HIS A 574 10.09 16.97 -19.73
N PRO A 575 11.37 17.00 -20.18
CA PRO A 575 11.96 15.95 -21.02
C PRO A 575 11.95 14.53 -20.43
N MET A 576 11.83 14.39 -19.11
CA MET A 576 11.73 13.11 -18.40
C MET A 576 10.32 12.49 -18.40
N LEU A 577 9.28 13.25 -18.75
CA LEU A 577 7.91 12.73 -18.78
C LEU A 577 7.71 11.50 -19.67
N PRO A 578 8.35 11.34 -20.86
CA PRO A 578 8.26 10.12 -21.65
C PRO A 578 8.66 8.86 -20.89
N TRP A 579 9.69 8.93 -20.02
CA TRP A 579 10.11 7.81 -19.19
C TRP A 579 9.01 7.43 -18.18
N PHE A 580 8.48 8.42 -17.44
CA PHE A 580 7.39 8.16 -16.48
C PHE A 580 6.13 7.65 -17.16
N ALA A 581 5.86 8.14 -18.36
CA ALA A 581 4.74 7.73 -19.18
C ALA A 581 4.93 6.31 -19.72
N GLY A 582 6.16 5.91 -20.07
CA GLY A 582 6.52 4.53 -20.43
C GLY A 582 6.29 3.58 -19.27
N TYR A 583 6.75 3.94 -18.07
CA TYR A 583 6.53 3.14 -16.86
C TYR A 583 5.04 3.02 -16.51
N ALA A 584 4.27 4.11 -16.60
CA ALA A 584 2.82 4.04 -16.40
C ALA A 584 2.10 3.15 -17.43
N THR A 585 2.59 3.11 -18.67
CA THR A 585 2.07 2.24 -19.73
C THR A 585 2.40 0.78 -19.45
N LEU A 586 3.62 0.49 -18.99
CA LEU A 586 4.03 -0.85 -18.54
C LEU A 586 3.12 -1.35 -17.41
N VAL A 587 2.85 -0.50 -16.40
CA VAL A 587 1.92 -0.85 -15.31
C VAL A 587 0.51 -1.12 -15.86
N ALA A 588 0.02 -0.35 -16.82
CA ALA A 588 -1.28 -0.62 -17.46
C ALA A 588 -1.28 -1.97 -18.19
N ALA A 589 -0.21 -2.32 -18.91
CA ALA A 589 -0.06 -3.61 -19.59
C ALA A 589 -0.15 -4.79 -18.60
N GLU A 590 0.49 -4.66 -17.43
CA GLU A 590 0.40 -5.66 -16.36
C GLU A 590 -1.02 -5.86 -15.84
N PHE A 591 -1.80 -4.78 -15.70
CA PHE A 591 -3.21 -4.90 -15.32
C PHE A 591 -4.08 -5.53 -16.42
N HIS A 592 -3.82 -5.22 -17.70
CA HIS A 592 -4.50 -5.90 -18.81
C HIS A 592 -4.22 -7.41 -18.80
N ARG A 593 -2.96 -7.82 -18.61
CA ARG A 593 -2.58 -9.24 -18.48
C ARG A 593 -3.34 -9.92 -17.33
N ARG A 594 -3.41 -9.29 -16.15
CA ARG A 594 -4.16 -9.81 -14.97
C ARG A 594 -5.66 -9.99 -15.22
N LYS A 595 -6.21 -9.23 -16.16
CA LYS A 595 -7.61 -9.31 -16.59
C LYS A 595 -7.81 -10.26 -17.78
N SER A 596 -6.75 -10.95 -18.21
CA SER A 596 -6.72 -11.79 -19.42
C SER A 596 -7.10 -11.01 -20.70
N GLU A 597 -6.87 -9.70 -20.71
CA GLU A 597 -7.06 -8.82 -21.86
C GLU A 597 -5.77 -8.81 -22.71
N TYR A 598 -5.40 -9.98 -23.21
CA TYR A 598 -4.07 -10.25 -23.76
C TYR A 598 -3.69 -9.37 -24.94
N GLU A 599 -4.62 -9.11 -25.86
CA GLU A 599 -4.38 -8.23 -27.01
C GLU A 599 -4.04 -6.80 -26.56
N GLU A 600 -4.80 -6.26 -25.62
CA GLU A 600 -4.54 -4.93 -25.06
C GLU A 600 -3.27 -4.89 -24.22
N ALA A 601 -2.93 -5.98 -23.53
CA ALA A 601 -1.67 -6.11 -22.82
C ALA A 601 -0.47 -6.03 -23.78
N LEU A 602 -0.49 -6.80 -24.88
CA LEU A 602 0.56 -6.80 -25.90
C LEU A 602 0.72 -5.40 -26.53
N LYS A 603 -0.38 -4.77 -26.95
CA LYS A 603 -0.36 -3.40 -27.49
C LYS A 603 0.21 -2.41 -26.47
N ALA A 604 -0.13 -2.54 -25.19
CA ALA A 604 0.39 -1.68 -24.14
C ALA A 604 1.89 -1.90 -23.90
N TYR A 605 2.39 -3.14 -23.91
CA TYR A 605 3.83 -3.42 -23.83
C TYR A 605 4.59 -2.78 -25.00
N ASP A 606 4.10 -2.90 -26.23
CA ASP A 606 4.75 -2.29 -27.39
C ASP A 606 4.78 -0.76 -27.26
N ARG A 607 3.67 -0.14 -26.82
CA ARG A 607 3.64 1.31 -26.52
C ARG A 607 4.62 1.68 -25.42
N ALA A 608 4.77 0.87 -24.38
CA ALA A 608 5.73 1.11 -23.30
C ALA A 608 7.17 1.06 -23.81
N ILE A 609 7.52 0.06 -24.62
CA ILE A 609 8.84 -0.06 -25.28
C ILE A 609 9.13 1.19 -26.10
N THR A 610 8.21 1.59 -26.99
CA THR A 610 8.37 2.82 -27.80
C THR A 610 8.58 4.07 -26.94
N ARG A 611 7.90 4.19 -25.79
CA ARG A 611 8.06 5.34 -24.89
C ARG A 611 9.44 5.35 -24.21
N PHE A 612 9.94 4.19 -23.80
CA PHE A 612 11.29 4.07 -23.25
C PHE A 612 12.37 4.34 -24.28
N GLU A 613 12.22 3.85 -25.51
CA GLU A 613 13.14 4.17 -26.62
C GLU A 613 13.17 5.68 -26.91
N ARG A 614 12.00 6.34 -26.90
CA ARG A 614 11.91 7.80 -27.01
C ARG A 614 12.58 8.52 -25.83
N ALA A 615 12.50 7.97 -24.62
CA ALA A 615 13.19 8.53 -23.47
C ALA A 615 14.72 8.41 -23.63
N ILE A 616 15.23 7.26 -24.07
CA ILE A 616 16.65 7.04 -24.38
C ILE A 616 17.13 8.05 -25.44
N ALA A 617 16.36 8.25 -26.51
CA ALA A 617 16.74 9.16 -27.59
C ALA A 617 16.80 10.64 -27.18
N LYS A 618 16.06 11.04 -26.13
CA LYS A 618 15.91 12.44 -25.72
C LYS A 618 16.75 12.85 -24.51
N MET A 619 17.32 11.89 -23.78
CA MET A 619 17.90 12.15 -22.45
C MET A 619 19.32 11.60 -22.32
N SER A 620 20.02 12.01 -21.24
CA SER A 620 21.39 11.61 -20.91
C SER A 620 21.56 10.10 -20.76
N ARG A 621 22.81 9.65 -20.60
CA ARG A 621 23.17 8.26 -20.25
C ARG A 621 22.46 7.74 -18.97
N ASP A 622 21.98 8.64 -18.11
CA ASP A 622 21.45 8.29 -16.78
C ASP A 622 20.10 7.55 -16.82
N VAL A 623 19.28 7.78 -17.86
CA VAL A 623 17.98 7.07 -18.01
C VAL A 623 18.08 5.83 -18.89
N GLU A 624 19.20 5.63 -19.59
CA GLU A 624 19.33 4.55 -20.57
C GLU A 624 19.24 3.18 -19.91
N ASP A 625 20.02 2.94 -18.85
CA ASP A 625 20.00 1.63 -18.19
C ASP A 625 18.63 1.30 -17.59
N SER A 626 18.00 2.28 -16.95
CA SER A 626 16.67 2.12 -16.37
C SER A 626 15.61 1.87 -17.45
N SER A 627 15.70 2.56 -18.58
CA SER A 627 14.83 2.32 -19.74
C SER A 627 15.02 0.92 -20.32
N ARG A 628 16.27 0.48 -20.50
CA ARG A 628 16.58 -0.89 -20.96
C ARG A 628 16.08 -1.96 -19.99
N HIS A 629 16.14 -1.70 -18.68
CA HIS A 629 15.53 -2.57 -17.70
C HIS A 629 14.03 -2.74 -17.94
N PHE A 630 13.28 -1.65 -18.10
CA PHE A 630 11.83 -1.74 -18.30
C PHE A 630 11.43 -2.23 -19.69
N ILE A 631 12.26 -2.03 -20.73
CA ILE A 631 12.09 -2.69 -22.03
C ILE A 631 12.25 -4.20 -21.89
N ALA A 632 13.26 -4.67 -21.15
CA ALA A 632 13.45 -6.10 -20.89
C ALA A 632 12.25 -6.70 -20.10
N MET A 633 11.73 -5.96 -19.12
CA MET A 633 10.51 -6.36 -18.39
C MET A 633 9.27 -6.39 -19.29
N ALA A 634 9.13 -5.45 -20.23
CA ALA A 634 8.03 -5.45 -21.19
C ALA A 634 8.09 -6.70 -22.10
N HIS A 635 9.27 -7.04 -22.61
CA HIS A 635 9.48 -8.28 -23.37
C HIS A 635 9.18 -9.53 -22.53
N ALA A 636 9.59 -9.56 -21.25
CA ALA A 636 9.23 -10.65 -20.34
C ALA A 636 7.71 -10.78 -20.16
N GLY A 637 7.01 -9.65 -20.03
CA GLY A 637 5.55 -9.60 -19.98
C GLY A 637 4.88 -10.13 -21.26
N LYS A 638 5.39 -9.74 -22.44
CA LYS A 638 4.94 -10.27 -23.74
C LYS A 638 5.18 -11.77 -23.86
N ALA A 639 6.36 -12.25 -23.46
CA ALA A 639 6.68 -13.67 -23.45
C ALA A 639 5.72 -14.47 -22.57
N ARG A 640 5.36 -13.92 -21.40
CA ARG A 640 4.41 -14.55 -20.52
C ARG A 640 3.00 -14.60 -21.11
N VAL A 641 2.55 -13.53 -21.77
CA VAL A 641 1.28 -13.53 -22.50
C VAL A 641 1.29 -14.59 -23.61
N ALA A 642 2.33 -14.64 -24.43
CA ALA A 642 2.50 -15.63 -25.50
C ALA A 642 2.46 -17.07 -24.95
N TYR A 643 3.15 -17.33 -23.83
CA TYR A 643 3.11 -18.60 -23.13
C TYR A 643 1.69 -18.97 -22.66
N GLU A 644 0.94 -18.03 -22.09
CA GLU A 644 -0.42 -18.27 -21.58
C GLU A 644 -1.41 -18.58 -22.71
N ILE A 645 -1.29 -17.93 -23.87
CA ILE A 645 -2.15 -18.19 -25.05
C ILE A 645 -1.70 -19.41 -25.86
N GLY A 646 -0.56 -20.04 -25.51
CA GLY A 646 -0.05 -21.26 -26.15
C GLY A 646 0.84 -21.04 -27.38
N ASP A 647 1.28 -19.80 -27.63
CA ASP A 647 2.25 -19.47 -28.68
C ASP A 647 3.68 -19.61 -28.14
N ASP A 648 4.16 -20.86 -28.11
CA ASP A 648 5.47 -21.20 -27.56
C ASP A 648 6.63 -20.58 -28.35
N ALA A 649 6.46 -20.36 -29.67
CA ALA A 649 7.46 -19.74 -30.52
C ALA A 649 7.60 -18.24 -30.21
N ALA A 650 6.49 -17.51 -30.16
CA ALA A 650 6.51 -16.10 -29.75
C ALA A 650 7.00 -15.93 -28.32
N ALA A 651 6.63 -16.84 -27.41
CA ALA A 651 7.12 -16.83 -26.03
C ALA A 651 8.65 -16.93 -25.97
N LEU A 652 9.26 -17.82 -26.77
CA LEU A 652 10.70 -17.93 -26.86
C LEU A 652 11.35 -16.65 -27.42
N GLU A 653 10.84 -16.11 -28.54
CA GLU A 653 11.45 -14.92 -29.16
C GLU A 653 11.43 -13.70 -28.21
N GLU A 654 10.33 -13.51 -27.48
CA GLU A 654 10.22 -12.42 -26.50
C GLU A 654 11.14 -12.65 -25.26
N LEU A 655 11.36 -13.90 -24.83
CA LEU A 655 12.37 -14.22 -23.79
C LEU A 655 13.79 -13.89 -24.28
N LEU A 656 14.13 -14.26 -25.51
CA LEU A 656 15.42 -13.94 -26.11
C LEU A 656 15.63 -12.43 -26.23
N ALA A 657 14.58 -11.69 -26.62
CA ALA A 657 14.60 -10.23 -26.68
C ALA A 657 14.80 -9.60 -25.28
N ALA A 658 14.13 -10.12 -24.24
CA ALA A 658 14.34 -9.68 -22.85
C ALA A 658 15.79 -9.89 -22.39
N PHE A 659 16.35 -11.09 -22.58
CA PHE A 659 17.72 -11.41 -22.17
C PHE A 659 18.75 -10.59 -22.96
N LYS A 660 18.55 -10.41 -24.26
CA LYS A 660 19.40 -9.56 -25.11
C LYS A 660 19.36 -8.09 -24.68
N THR A 661 18.19 -7.59 -24.29
CA THR A 661 18.02 -6.20 -23.87
C THR A 661 18.78 -5.91 -22.59
N ARG A 662 18.63 -6.76 -21.55
CA ARG A 662 19.34 -6.61 -20.27
C ARG A 662 19.30 -7.90 -19.44
N MET A 663 20.30 -8.77 -19.58
CA MET A 663 20.42 -10.06 -18.86
C MET A 663 20.21 -9.96 -17.35
N ARG A 664 20.77 -8.95 -16.68
CA ARG A 664 20.60 -8.74 -15.23
C ARG A 664 19.17 -8.43 -14.77
N SER A 665 18.22 -8.32 -15.69
CA SER A 665 16.79 -8.20 -15.36
C SER A 665 16.06 -9.55 -15.39
N ALA A 666 16.72 -10.64 -15.79
CA ALA A 666 16.08 -11.91 -16.09
C ALA A 666 15.34 -12.54 -14.89
N ASN A 667 15.86 -12.35 -13.68
CA ASN A 667 15.27 -12.85 -12.43
C ASN A 667 14.45 -11.79 -11.66
N ILE A 668 14.28 -10.59 -12.23
CA ILE A 668 13.49 -9.55 -11.58
C ILE A 668 12.02 -9.92 -11.67
N LEU A 669 11.37 -9.90 -10.52
CA LEU A 669 9.96 -10.22 -10.38
C LEU A 669 9.10 -9.09 -10.93
N ASP A 670 8.11 -9.46 -11.74
CA ASP A 670 7.04 -8.56 -12.15
C ASP A 670 6.03 -8.32 -11.00
N GLY A 671 4.96 -7.57 -11.30
CA GLY A 671 3.93 -7.28 -10.31
C GLY A 671 3.07 -8.48 -9.87
N LEU A 672 3.29 -9.67 -10.43
CA LEU A 672 2.69 -10.96 -10.04
C LEU A 672 3.71 -11.92 -9.42
N ASN A 673 4.89 -11.42 -9.06
CA ASN A 673 6.01 -12.23 -8.56
C ASN A 673 6.46 -13.31 -9.58
N ILE A 674 6.42 -13.02 -10.87
CA ILE A 674 6.92 -13.90 -11.93
C ILE A 674 8.08 -13.20 -12.63
N SER A 675 9.20 -13.91 -12.82
CA SER A 675 10.33 -13.41 -13.62
C SER A 675 10.32 -13.96 -15.05
N ALA A 676 11.19 -13.39 -15.91
CA ALA A 676 11.44 -13.95 -17.23
C ALA A 676 12.02 -15.36 -17.14
N VAL A 677 12.88 -15.62 -16.15
CA VAL A 677 13.43 -16.95 -15.86
C VAL A 677 12.35 -17.94 -15.45
N ASP A 678 11.38 -17.55 -14.64
CA ASP A 678 10.28 -18.44 -14.25
C ASP A 678 9.43 -18.83 -15.47
N THR A 679 9.13 -17.85 -16.33
CA THR A 679 8.44 -18.09 -17.60
C THR A 679 9.25 -19.01 -18.51
N ALA A 680 10.57 -18.83 -18.59
CA ALA A 680 11.47 -19.70 -19.35
C ALA A 680 11.49 -21.13 -18.80
N LYS A 681 11.51 -21.33 -17.47
CA LYS A 681 11.43 -22.66 -16.84
C LYS A 681 10.10 -23.36 -17.15
N MET A 682 8.99 -22.63 -17.10
CA MET A 682 7.66 -23.14 -17.44
C MET A 682 7.55 -23.49 -18.92
N LEU A 683 8.10 -22.66 -19.81
CA LEU A 683 8.17 -22.95 -21.24
C LEU A 683 9.03 -24.19 -21.50
N ARG A 684 10.20 -24.31 -20.85
CA ARG A 684 11.08 -25.48 -20.96
C ARG A 684 10.34 -26.77 -20.60
N ALA A 685 9.62 -26.79 -19.47
CA ALA A 685 8.86 -27.96 -19.05
C ALA A 685 7.79 -28.37 -20.08
N ARG A 686 7.06 -27.40 -20.64
CA ARG A 686 6.05 -27.64 -21.69
C ARG A 686 6.68 -28.14 -22.99
N LEU A 687 7.80 -27.57 -23.42
CA LEU A 687 8.51 -28.00 -24.63
C LEU A 687 9.10 -29.41 -24.49
N GLN A 688 9.58 -29.76 -23.30
CA GLN A 688 10.02 -31.12 -22.97
C GLN A 688 8.87 -32.13 -23.05
N GLU A 689 7.70 -31.79 -22.50
CA GLU A 689 6.49 -32.61 -22.60
C GLU A 689 6.05 -32.81 -24.06
N LYS A 690 6.09 -31.74 -24.87
CA LYS A 690 5.80 -31.77 -26.31
C LYS A 690 6.88 -32.45 -27.15
N LYS A 691 8.06 -32.74 -26.58
CA LYS A 691 9.26 -33.23 -27.28
C LYS A 691 9.66 -32.33 -28.46
N ASP A 692 9.54 -31.01 -28.28
CA ASP A 692 9.86 -30.03 -29.33
C ASP A 692 11.38 -29.94 -29.55
N THR A 693 11.86 -30.49 -30.66
CA THR A 693 13.30 -30.54 -31.00
C THR A 693 13.83 -29.25 -31.63
N THR A 694 12.97 -28.26 -31.91
CA THR A 694 13.35 -27.00 -32.57
C THR A 694 13.47 -25.88 -31.55
N LEU A 695 12.50 -25.72 -30.67
CA LEU A 695 12.45 -24.60 -29.70
C LEU A 695 13.26 -24.91 -28.43
N LEU A 696 13.23 -26.15 -27.95
CA LEU A 696 13.88 -26.52 -26.68
C LEU A 696 15.39 -26.26 -26.67
N PRO A 697 16.19 -26.66 -27.68
CA PRO A 697 17.64 -26.43 -27.65
C PRO A 697 18.00 -24.94 -27.63
N ARG A 698 17.22 -24.10 -28.33
CA ARG A 698 17.41 -22.64 -28.35
C ARG A 698 17.16 -22.01 -26.99
N LEU A 699 16.12 -22.47 -26.28
CA LEU A 699 15.81 -22.01 -24.93
C LEU A 699 16.90 -22.43 -23.93
N GLU A 700 17.36 -23.69 -24.02
CA GLU A 700 18.43 -24.21 -23.16
C GLU A 700 19.75 -23.47 -23.37
N GLU A 701 20.12 -23.17 -24.62
CA GLU A 701 21.28 -22.34 -24.94
C GLU A 701 21.16 -20.94 -24.31
N ALA A 702 20.00 -20.31 -24.43
CA ALA A 702 19.77 -18.98 -23.86
C ALA A 702 19.86 -18.97 -22.33
N LEU A 703 19.28 -19.98 -21.66
CA LEU A 703 19.38 -20.15 -20.21
C LEU A 703 20.82 -20.43 -19.77
N GLY A 704 21.59 -21.20 -20.55
CA GLY A 704 22.99 -21.51 -20.26
C GLY A 704 23.94 -20.31 -20.35
N ARG A 705 23.53 -19.22 -21.01
CA ARG A 705 24.29 -17.96 -21.08
C ARG A 705 24.03 -17.02 -19.91
N LEU A 706 22.98 -17.27 -19.11
CA LEU A 706 22.69 -16.46 -17.93
C LEU A 706 23.63 -16.84 -16.78
N ASP A 707 23.93 -15.86 -15.92
CA ASP A 707 24.57 -16.12 -14.64
C ASP A 707 23.72 -17.13 -13.82
N PRO A 708 24.30 -18.23 -13.30
CA PRO A 708 23.58 -19.20 -12.48
C PRO A 708 22.79 -18.61 -11.31
N ASP A 709 23.25 -17.49 -10.72
CA ASP A 709 22.54 -16.82 -9.63
C ASP A 709 21.20 -16.22 -10.09
N LEU A 710 21.06 -15.87 -11.38
CA LEU A 710 19.79 -15.44 -11.97
C LEU A 710 18.81 -16.61 -12.16
N LEU A 711 19.29 -17.86 -12.12
CA LEU A 711 18.45 -19.04 -12.25
C LEU A 711 17.92 -19.55 -10.91
N ALA A 712 18.37 -18.99 -9.80
CA ALA A 712 17.91 -19.35 -8.45
C ALA A 712 16.40 -19.12 -8.27
N LEU A 713 15.80 -19.88 -7.36
CA LEU A 713 14.40 -19.65 -6.98
C LEU A 713 14.29 -18.35 -6.15
N PRO A 714 13.16 -17.64 -6.23
CA PRO A 714 12.87 -16.51 -5.36
C PRO A 714 13.00 -16.89 -3.88
N ALA A 715 13.39 -15.92 -3.03
CA ALA A 715 13.63 -16.16 -1.61
C ALA A 715 12.42 -16.76 -0.86
N TYR A 716 11.19 -16.42 -1.27
CA TYR A 716 9.96 -16.95 -0.66
C TYR A 716 9.70 -18.43 -0.99
N GLU A 717 10.40 -18.98 -1.98
CA GLU A 717 10.32 -20.39 -2.38
C GLU A 717 11.55 -21.20 -1.93
N GLY A 718 12.57 -20.53 -1.39
CA GLY A 718 13.76 -21.17 -0.83
C GLY A 718 13.47 -21.98 0.43
N LYS A 719 14.40 -22.90 0.77
CA LYS A 719 14.31 -23.89 1.88
C LYS A 719 13.49 -23.38 3.07
N GLY A 720 12.29 -23.94 3.25
CA GLY A 720 11.38 -23.58 4.34
C GLY A 720 12.01 -23.73 5.73
N PRO A 721 11.41 -23.13 6.78
CA PRO A 721 11.95 -23.21 8.14
C PRO A 721 12.08 -24.68 8.55
N ARG A 722 13.28 -25.11 8.97
CA ARG A 722 13.50 -26.44 9.57
C ARG A 722 12.48 -26.64 10.69
N GLY A 723 11.67 -27.68 10.56
CA GLY A 723 10.51 -27.92 11.41
C GLY A 723 10.84 -27.97 12.89
N SER A 724 10.41 -26.96 13.62
CA SER A 724 10.03 -27.09 15.02
C SER A 724 8.69 -26.37 15.21
N ARG A 725 7.67 -27.14 15.60
CA ARG A 725 6.43 -26.59 16.16
C ARG A 725 6.80 -26.02 17.54
N PRO A 726 6.56 -24.73 17.84
CA PRO A 726 6.51 -24.30 19.22
C PRO A 726 5.34 -25.04 19.88
N SER A 727 5.56 -25.67 21.04
CA SER A 727 4.46 -26.25 21.80
C SER A 727 3.51 -25.14 22.23
N ARG A 728 2.22 -25.31 21.96
CA ARG A 728 1.17 -24.46 22.53
C ARG A 728 1.21 -24.69 24.05
N LYS A 729 1.67 -23.71 24.82
CA LYS A 729 1.35 -23.65 26.25
C LYS A 729 -0.10 -23.16 26.34
N ASN A 730 -0.93 -23.95 27.01
CA ASN A 730 -2.31 -23.64 27.36
C ASN A 730 -2.41 -22.32 28.14
#